data_AF-A0A098S283-F1
#
_entry.id   AF-A0A098S283-F1
#
_cell.length_a   1.000
_cell.length_b   1.000
_cell.length_c   1.000
_cell.angle_alpha   90.00
_cell.angle_beta   90.00
_cell.angle_gamma   90.00
#
_symmetry.space_group_name_H-M   'P 1'
#
loop_
_entity.id
_entity.type
_entity.pdbx_description
1 polymer ?
#
loop_
_entity_poly.entity_id
_entity_poly.type
_entity_poly.pdbx_seq_one_letter_code
_entity_poly.pdbx_strand_id
1 'polypeptide(L)'
;MELIISTKRTIILLALALCLPGISYAGRIEQCPFEVGIKHLGNSTLIDCSELLLEIQVRGSNEDPLLGVTIEIALEEEFEVVDNMGFSANGTNSFGENLWILTTDLPSYLDTEVSFFYMRVKVNDLVGGVGLARFSATVSASGCASVDSDSFFDPDYPETTIASGTSVDVSTLTFTPQIGGIQLQVNGTLVIDQNQSLPTGIDIGLGPNAKILVESGNTLKAEDATFFGCSELWETIELESGSSLVLSESIIEDALRGITANGGSVVSLRYNDFINNRVGLYFPTSSTGPEAELSSFFGNNFTAPELKSSQYSMGYAGVEAHDMSAVDLSGAQAPGVAAWNTYSELENGIVLINSSASVENSRFLNMPDGLGIFTNSASPYDLLFQRGFGKNGTTTFENCDIGIKGQKSVVFAQENNMENNRIGFNVEQSNRIVIRNNSLSGDQRQFMTGVSLSQNTPALVLVGNNDFSFSPQQFTSFIFPPEARGIIANENPFGVVLGAYRLENNLFSSISAELSKGITLQNGRFISIRNNSILSDGSNFSSSTGYGMKVNTSRGFIGCNEIAELEVGTVNDTEFGIEINSDASSTFICNDMDQTDTGLKIMFSDANTDLIANTFNEHQVGLLVSDAIGDQVHNGNLWLEPAPSGGWQAFHESSDPAVIIDSEFITDGFENSFFLPTQVNTGQWFSTVADPAATITCPTSGQCPDGIGAITEKMLEIDSTDQFVANGTIDFDLYPSEQLWRAQRHLYARIKDFNVPLTYGTPEYSFVQTAETSNIGAFYLAEKKIEETLRPDAVLDSVIQDLNTERQETMSSLSQTNQLLLEASNSTDSLNAVQLKVNQLDTIRTLKTTVDSLGLIIEEKRVLSLASAHSLLNSISTSNSMESDWKFMLNLFVSRLIEGNEMSKEESTLLLRIANMCIAKGGDATSLARSMYAAINPDIQFDDALLCSPPPALAAPTPTGNALVYPNPTSGEEVNLKTGWTEANTAEAILFNGLGQPVWQRTLELFGGNANFQLGNLPEGWYQLSLRAEGEQNVIPLMIQR
;
A
#
# COMPACT_ATOMS: atom_id res chain seq x y z
N MET A 1 -60.53 52.17 -51.36
CA MET A 1 -60.57 50.89 -52.09
C MET A 1 -60.20 49.82 -51.08
N GLU A 2 -61.00 48.76 -50.99
CA GLU A 2 -60.89 47.69 -49.98
C GLU A 2 -59.86 46.60 -50.42
N LEU A 3 -59.49 45.53 -49.70
CA LEU A 3 -60.01 44.76 -48.54
C LEU A 3 -58.80 43.84 -48.06
N ILE A 4 -58.41 43.57 -46.80
CA ILE A 4 -58.80 44.01 -45.44
C ILE A 4 -57.67 43.70 -44.38
N ILE A 5 -58.00 43.84 -43.08
CA ILE A 5 -57.37 43.45 -41.79
C ILE A 5 -56.66 42.04 -41.80
N SER A 6 -55.57 41.71 -41.07
CA SER A 6 -55.14 42.07 -39.69
C SER A 6 -53.61 42.19 -39.47
N THR A 7 -53.21 42.65 -38.27
CA THR A 7 -51.83 42.97 -37.86
C THR A 7 -51.17 41.96 -36.92
N LYS A 8 -49.92 41.57 -37.20
CA LYS A 8 -48.70 41.84 -36.37
C LYS A 8 -47.48 41.15 -37.00
N ARG A 9 -46.32 41.82 -36.97
CA ARG A 9 -45.00 41.26 -37.25
C ARG A 9 -44.02 41.81 -36.22
N THR A 10 -43.34 40.93 -35.51
CA THR A 10 -42.04 41.23 -34.87
C THR A 10 -41.00 40.35 -35.54
N ILE A 11 -39.78 40.85 -35.69
CA ILE A 11 -38.72 40.18 -36.45
C ILE A 11 -37.91 39.30 -35.51
N ILE A 12 -37.84 38.01 -35.78
CA ILE A 12 -36.85 37.12 -35.16
C ILE A 12 -35.49 37.45 -35.78
N LEU A 13 -34.50 37.74 -34.95
CA LEU A 13 -33.13 37.98 -35.37
C LEU A 13 -32.19 37.31 -34.36
N LEU A 14 -31.44 36.32 -34.84
CA LEU A 14 -30.52 35.51 -34.03
C LEU A 14 -29.36 36.37 -33.49
N ALA A 15 -28.99 36.15 -32.23
CA ALA A 15 -27.72 36.58 -31.66
C ALA A 15 -27.21 35.50 -30.71
N LEU A 16 -26.00 35.00 -30.94
CA LEU A 16 -25.27 34.24 -29.93
C LEU A 16 -24.72 35.23 -28.90
N ALA A 17 -24.97 34.99 -27.62
CA ALA A 17 -24.31 35.64 -26.50
C ALA A 17 -24.16 34.61 -25.37
N LEU A 18 -23.07 34.70 -24.60
CA LEU A 18 -22.80 33.78 -23.49
C LEU A 18 -23.70 34.10 -22.28
N CYS A 19 -23.79 33.13 -21.37
CA CYS A 19 -24.31 33.33 -20.02
C CYS A 19 -23.65 34.55 -19.36
N LEU A 20 -24.46 35.47 -18.82
CA LEU A 20 -23.98 36.64 -18.09
C LEU A 20 -24.92 36.92 -16.91
N PRO A 21 -24.39 37.03 -15.68
CA PRO A 21 -25.18 37.52 -14.55
C PRO A 21 -25.49 39.01 -14.74
N GLY A 22 -26.70 39.43 -14.35
CA GLY A 22 -27.11 40.83 -14.39
C GLY A 22 -28.19 41.15 -15.42
N ILE A 23 -29.33 40.47 -15.35
CA ILE A 23 -30.59 41.18 -15.63
C ILE A 23 -30.67 42.30 -14.58
N SER A 24 -30.57 43.55 -15.03
CA SER A 24 -30.67 44.74 -14.17
C SER A 24 -31.83 45.60 -14.66
N TYR A 25 -32.91 45.67 -13.88
CA TYR A 25 -33.92 46.69 -14.13
C TYR A 25 -33.37 48.04 -13.64
N ALA A 26 -33.59 49.11 -14.40
CA ALA A 26 -33.22 50.48 -14.03
C ALA A 26 -34.41 51.40 -14.32
N GLY A 27 -35.25 51.60 -13.30
CA GLY A 27 -36.50 52.35 -13.40
C GLY A 27 -36.30 53.81 -13.07
N ARG A 28 -36.24 54.67 -14.10
CA ARG A 28 -36.24 56.12 -13.88
C ARG A 28 -37.67 56.65 -13.82
N ILE A 29 -38.17 56.88 -12.61
CA ILE A 29 -39.53 57.38 -12.37
C ILE A 29 -39.65 58.82 -12.89
N GLU A 30 -40.48 59.05 -13.92
CA GLU A 30 -40.81 60.42 -14.31
C GLU A 30 -41.50 61.15 -13.15
N GLN A 31 -40.95 62.29 -12.76
CA GLN A 31 -41.30 63.12 -11.58
C GLN A 31 -40.62 62.78 -10.24
N CYS A 32 -39.61 61.87 -10.20
CA CYS A 32 -38.74 61.70 -9.03
C CYS A 32 -37.26 62.08 -9.34
N PRO A 33 -36.49 62.59 -8.37
CA PRO A 33 -35.09 63.01 -8.57
C PRO A 33 -34.06 61.86 -8.44
N PHE A 34 -34.50 60.61 -8.30
CA PHE A 34 -33.66 59.43 -8.11
C PHE A 34 -34.07 58.27 -9.04
N GLU A 35 -33.16 57.32 -9.22
CA GLU A 35 -33.27 56.12 -10.05
C GLU A 35 -33.10 54.90 -9.14
N VAL A 36 -33.97 53.89 -9.26
CA VAL A 36 -33.87 52.64 -8.52
C VAL A 36 -33.71 51.48 -9.50
N GLY A 37 -32.80 50.56 -9.17
CA GLY A 37 -32.60 49.33 -9.91
C GLY A 37 -32.52 48.12 -8.98
N ILE A 38 -32.89 46.96 -9.50
CA ILE A 38 -32.81 45.68 -8.79
C ILE A 38 -32.19 44.65 -9.75
N LYS A 39 -31.32 43.79 -9.21
CA LYS A 39 -30.52 42.82 -9.94
C LYS A 39 -30.30 41.55 -9.10
N HIS A 40 -30.46 40.37 -9.70
CA HIS A 40 -30.04 39.10 -9.09
C HIS A 40 -28.51 38.94 -9.22
N LEU A 41 -27.84 38.55 -8.13
CA LEU A 41 -26.43 38.13 -8.09
C LEU A 41 -26.31 36.60 -8.28
N GLY A 42 -26.44 36.16 -9.54
CA GLY A 42 -26.52 34.72 -9.88
C GLY A 42 -25.30 33.87 -9.51
N ASN A 43 -25.57 32.57 -9.34
CA ASN A 43 -24.69 31.39 -9.16
C ASN A 43 -23.65 31.38 -8.01
N SER A 44 -23.17 32.51 -7.48
CA SER A 44 -22.22 32.47 -6.35
C SER A 44 -22.89 32.34 -4.96
N THR A 45 -24.22 32.44 -4.88
CA THR A 45 -24.96 32.61 -3.61
C THR A 45 -26.37 32.00 -3.61
N LEU A 46 -26.61 30.91 -4.36
CA LEU A 46 -27.74 30.02 -4.07
C LEU A 46 -27.39 29.23 -2.80
N ILE A 47 -27.96 29.63 -1.66
CA ILE A 47 -27.59 29.07 -0.35
C ILE A 47 -28.44 27.84 0.02
N ASP A 48 -29.61 27.64 -0.59
CA ASP A 48 -30.52 26.52 -0.28
C ASP A 48 -31.48 26.14 -1.43
N CYS A 49 -31.09 26.33 -2.70
CA CYS A 49 -31.91 26.16 -3.94
C CYS A 49 -33.26 26.92 -3.98
N SER A 50 -33.62 27.62 -2.92
CA SER A 50 -34.91 28.29 -2.68
C SER A 50 -34.72 29.73 -2.18
N GLU A 51 -33.47 30.17 -2.02
CA GLU A 51 -33.07 31.49 -1.50
C GLU A 51 -32.34 32.29 -2.58
N LEU A 52 -32.90 33.44 -2.97
CA LEU A 52 -32.35 34.38 -3.94
C LEU A 52 -31.57 35.50 -3.23
N LEU A 53 -30.45 35.96 -3.83
CA LEU A 53 -29.71 37.13 -3.36
C LEU A 53 -29.90 38.32 -4.31
N LEU A 54 -30.62 39.34 -3.82
CA LEU A 54 -30.99 40.53 -4.57
C LEU A 54 -30.07 41.72 -4.21
N GLU A 55 -29.47 42.32 -5.23
CA GLU A 55 -28.78 43.61 -5.17
C GLU A 55 -29.78 44.72 -5.53
N ILE A 56 -30.08 45.59 -4.57
CA ILE A 56 -30.92 46.78 -4.76
C ILE A 56 -30.00 47.99 -4.87
N GLN A 57 -30.07 48.71 -5.98
CA GLN A 57 -29.29 49.92 -6.25
C GLN A 57 -30.20 51.15 -6.21
N VAL A 58 -29.80 52.19 -5.47
CA VAL A 58 -30.52 53.47 -5.41
C VAL A 58 -29.56 54.59 -5.76
N ARG A 59 -29.85 55.33 -6.84
CA ARG A 59 -29.05 56.44 -7.34
C ARG A 59 -29.76 57.78 -7.14
N GLY A 60 -29.13 58.70 -6.42
CA GLY A 60 -29.59 60.08 -6.31
C GLY A 60 -29.21 60.92 -7.53
N SER A 61 -29.60 62.20 -7.55
CA SER A 61 -29.09 63.18 -8.51
C SER A 61 -28.42 64.35 -7.80
N ASN A 62 -27.43 64.97 -8.46
CA ASN A 62 -26.56 65.98 -7.85
C ASN A 62 -27.26 67.31 -7.48
N GLU A 63 -28.56 67.46 -7.76
CA GLU A 63 -29.37 68.63 -7.36
C GLU A 63 -30.31 68.32 -6.17
N ASP A 64 -30.61 67.05 -5.88
CA ASP A 64 -31.48 66.59 -4.79
C ASP A 64 -30.90 65.29 -4.14
N PRO A 65 -30.18 65.38 -3.01
CA PRO A 65 -29.66 64.22 -2.29
C PRO A 65 -30.77 63.43 -1.59
N LEU A 66 -30.53 62.13 -1.33
CA LEU A 66 -31.49 61.12 -0.83
C LEU A 66 -31.98 61.30 0.63
N LEU A 67 -32.14 62.54 1.12
CA LEU A 67 -32.51 62.85 2.51
C LEU A 67 -34.03 62.82 2.74
N GLY A 68 -34.52 61.84 3.50
CA GLY A 68 -35.91 61.77 3.95
C GLY A 68 -36.86 61.01 3.02
N VAL A 69 -36.30 60.34 2.01
CA VAL A 69 -37.00 59.34 1.19
C VAL A 69 -37.22 58.06 2.03
N THR A 70 -38.45 57.58 2.12
CA THR A 70 -38.69 56.16 2.44
C THR A 70 -38.67 55.39 1.14
N ILE A 71 -38.08 54.19 1.13
CA ILE A 71 -38.30 53.18 0.08
C ILE A 71 -38.96 51.97 0.75
N GLU A 72 -40.19 51.70 0.35
CA GLU A 72 -40.85 50.42 0.60
C GLU A 72 -40.50 49.45 -0.54
N ILE A 73 -40.23 48.19 -0.19
CA ILE A 73 -40.23 47.06 -1.14
C ILE A 73 -41.21 46.05 -0.56
N ALA A 74 -42.39 45.98 -1.17
CA ALA A 74 -43.31 44.86 -0.99
C ALA A 74 -42.81 43.65 -1.77
N LEU A 75 -43.22 42.46 -1.32
CA LEU A 75 -43.03 41.19 -2.01
C LEU A 75 -44.41 40.58 -2.31
N GLU A 76 -44.49 39.65 -3.27
CA GLU A 76 -45.70 38.85 -3.50
C GLU A 76 -45.80 37.75 -2.41
N GLU A 77 -47.02 37.27 -2.09
CA GLU A 77 -47.30 36.38 -0.93
C GLU A 77 -46.51 35.05 -0.93
N GLU A 78 -45.88 34.71 -2.06
CA GLU A 78 -45.03 33.53 -2.28
C GLU A 78 -43.57 33.72 -1.78
N PHE A 79 -43.18 34.92 -1.34
CA PHE A 79 -41.80 35.29 -1.00
C PHE A 79 -41.65 35.78 0.46
N GLU A 80 -40.68 35.23 1.20
CA GLU A 80 -40.35 35.60 2.59
C GLU A 80 -38.90 36.13 2.71
N VAL A 81 -38.69 37.23 3.44
CA VAL A 81 -37.33 37.77 3.67
C VAL A 81 -36.61 36.95 4.75
N VAL A 82 -35.59 36.18 4.36
CA VAL A 82 -34.77 35.37 5.28
C VAL A 82 -33.82 36.25 6.07
N ASP A 83 -33.11 37.15 5.37
CA ASP A 83 -32.08 38.00 5.96
C ASP A 83 -31.86 39.28 5.13
N ASN A 84 -31.46 40.36 5.81
CA ASN A 84 -31.04 41.61 5.17
C ASN A 84 -29.54 41.81 5.42
N MET A 85 -28.72 41.28 4.52
CA MET A 85 -27.26 41.25 4.66
C MET A 85 -26.61 42.64 4.48
N GLY A 86 -26.60 43.41 5.56
CA GLY A 86 -25.60 44.45 5.81
C GLY A 86 -25.79 45.77 5.05
N PHE A 87 -26.37 46.75 5.74
CA PHE A 87 -26.14 48.17 5.42
C PHE A 87 -24.66 48.54 5.64
N SER A 88 -24.10 49.38 4.76
CA SER A 88 -22.79 50.03 4.97
C SER A 88 -22.86 51.28 5.86
N ALA A 89 -24.05 51.69 6.31
CA ALA A 89 -24.28 52.81 7.23
C ALA A 89 -25.52 52.56 8.13
N ASN A 90 -25.46 52.94 9.41
CA ASN A 90 -26.43 52.53 10.42
C ASN A 90 -27.88 53.01 10.18
N GLY A 91 -28.76 52.14 9.65
CA GLY A 91 -30.22 52.31 9.66
C GLY A 91 -30.92 51.20 10.46
N THR A 92 -32.05 51.49 11.10
CA THR A 92 -32.87 50.48 11.80
C THR A 92 -33.94 49.90 10.88
N ASN A 93 -34.05 48.58 10.85
CA ASN A 93 -35.00 47.83 10.03
C ASN A 93 -36.19 47.29 10.86
N SER A 94 -37.30 46.94 10.21
CA SER A 94 -38.49 46.34 10.84
C SER A 94 -38.90 45.04 10.13
N PHE A 95 -39.00 43.94 10.88
CA PHE A 95 -39.35 42.62 10.36
C PHE A 95 -40.83 42.54 9.93
N GLY A 96 -41.07 41.96 8.75
CA GLY A 96 -42.38 41.73 8.12
C GLY A 96 -42.21 41.38 6.64
N GLU A 97 -43.32 41.18 5.94
CA GLU A 97 -43.37 40.82 4.50
C GLU A 97 -42.78 41.90 3.57
N ASN A 98 -42.78 43.17 4.00
CA ASN A 98 -42.23 44.31 3.26
C ASN A 98 -40.93 44.83 3.92
N LEU A 99 -39.91 45.15 3.12
CA LEU A 99 -38.72 45.89 3.58
C LEU A 99 -39.01 47.40 3.63
N TRP A 100 -38.60 48.04 4.72
CA TRP A 100 -38.75 49.49 4.94
C TRP A 100 -37.38 50.17 5.10
N ILE A 101 -36.90 50.80 4.02
CA ILE A 101 -35.68 51.61 4.03
C ILE A 101 -36.03 53.05 4.41
N LEU A 102 -35.63 53.47 5.61
CA LEU A 102 -35.71 54.86 6.07
C LEU A 102 -34.36 55.56 5.87
N THR A 103 -34.27 56.49 4.92
CA THR A 103 -33.02 57.25 4.67
C THR A 103 -32.67 58.29 5.75
N THR A 104 -33.52 58.46 6.77
CA THR A 104 -33.38 59.50 7.80
C THR A 104 -32.14 59.36 8.68
N ASP A 105 -31.52 58.19 8.72
CA ASP A 105 -30.32 57.89 9.51
C ASP A 105 -29.04 57.76 8.65
N LEU A 106 -29.12 57.98 7.34
CA LEU A 106 -27.95 58.00 6.47
C LEU A 106 -27.00 59.15 6.85
N PRO A 107 -25.69 58.89 7.06
CA PRO A 107 -24.72 59.93 7.35
C PRO A 107 -24.66 60.98 6.24
N SER A 108 -24.63 62.26 6.63
CA SER A 108 -24.55 63.44 5.75
C SER A 108 -23.19 63.63 5.06
N TYR A 109 -22.50 62.53 4.79
CA TYR A 109 -21.18 62.42 4.15
C TYR A 109 -21.10 61.26 3.13
N LEU A 110 -22.20 60.56 2.83
CA LEU A 110 -22.29 59.68 1.67
C LEU A 110 -22.46 60.53 0.39
N ASP A 111 -21.36 61.18 0.00
CA ASP A 111 -21.20 62.06 -1.17
C ASP A 111 -21.06 61.24 -2.47
N THR A 112 -21.81 60.13 -2.56
CA THR A 112 -21.76 59.15 -3.65
C THR A 112 -23.12 59.08 -4.32
N GLU A 113 -23.15 59.27 -5.64
CA GLU A 113 -24.38 59.24 -6.46
C GLU A 113 -25.19 57.93 -6.33
N VAL A 114 -24.62 56.86 -5.78
CA VAL A 114 -25.20 55.50 -5.72
C VAL A 114 -25.05 54.89 -4.34
N SER A 115 -26.10 54.22 -3.86
CA SER A 115 -26.12 53.30 -2.72
C SER A 115 -26.52 51.90 -3.16
N PHE A 116 -26.08 50.87 -2.42
CA PHE A 116 -26.39 49.46 -2.66
C PHE A 116 -26.87 48.79 -1.37
N PHE A 117 -27.80 47.85 -1.49
CA PHE A 117 -28.36 47.05 -0.39
C PHE A 117 -28.50 45.60 -0.85
N TYR A 118 -28.32 44.64 0.06
CA TYR A 118 -28.45 43.21 -0.24
C TYR A 118 -29.55 42.57 0.62
N MET A 119 -30.49 41.90 -0.04
CA MET A 119 -31.63 41.21 0.57
C MET A 119 -31.58 39.73 0.17
N ARG A 120 -31.78 38.82 1.12
CA ARG A 120 -31.99 37.40 0.83
C ARG A 120 -33.46 37.05 1.01
N VAL A 121 -34.05 36.44 -0.02
CA VAL A 121 -35.50 36.12 -0.08
C VAL A 121 -35.66 34.65 -0.36
N LYS A 122 -36.47 33.95 0.45
CA LYS A 122 -36.87 32.56 0.21
C LYS A 122 -38.23 32.53 -0.49
N VAL A 123 -38.42 31.60 -1.40
CA VAL A 123 -39.73 31.32 -1.99
C VAL A 123 -40.37 30.17 -1.22
N ASN A 124 -41.60 30.38 -0.74
CA ASN A 124 -42.35 29.43 0.06
C ASN A 124 -43.41 28.72 -0.81
N ASP A 125 -43.24 27.40 -1.00
CA ASP A 125 -44.18 26.45 -1.63
C ASP A 125 -45.09 27.02 -2.75
N LEU A 126 -44.66 26.90 -4.01
CA LEU A 126 -45.52 27.13 -5.19
C LEU A 126 -46.59 26.02 -5.30
N VAL A 127 -47.65 26.11 -4.49
CA VAL A 127 -48.74 25.11 -4.44
C VAL A 127 -49.68 25.21 -5.65
N GLY A 128 -49.20 24.77 -6.81
CA GLY A 128 -50.07 24.23 -7.87
C GLY A 128 -49.97 24.89 -9.25
N GLY A 129 -48.93 24.51 -10.00
CA GLY A 129 -49.01 24.39 -11.47
C GLY A 129 -48.64 25.64 -12.29
N VAL A 130 -47.45 25.59 -12.90
CA VAL A 130 -46.98 26.51 -13.95
C VAL A 130 -47.00 28.00 -13.55
N GLY A 131 -46.83 28.27 -12.26
CA GLY A 131 -46.54 29.61 -11.74
C GLY A 131 -45.05 29.90 -11.85
N LEU A 132 -44.65 30.70 -12.84
CA LEU A 132 -43.33 31.36 -12.81
C LEU A 132 -43.36 32.36 -11.64
N ALA A 133 -42.52 32.15 -10.62
CA ALA A 133 -42.47 33.01 -9.44
C ALA A 133 -42.20 34.47 -9.85
N ARG A 134 -43.08 35.40 -9.46
CA ARG A 134 -42.99 36.80 -9.87
C ARG A 134 -42.51 37.68 -8.73
N PHE A 135 -41.41 38.36 -9.00
CA PHE A 135 -40.96 39.46 -8.16
C PHE A 135 -41.50 40.77 -8.73
N SER A 136 -42.39 41.43 -7.99
CA SER A 136 -42.79 42.82 -8.22
C SER A 136 -42.46 43.66 -6.98
N ALA A 137 -41.82 44.82 -7.19
CA ALA A 137 -41.36 45.71 -6.13
C ALA A 137 -41.92 47.13 -6.34
N THR A 138 -43.05 47.42 -5.71
CA THR A 138 -43.68 48.74 -5.79
C THR A 138 -42.93 49.76 -4.92
N VAL A 139 -41.95 50.46 -5.51
CA VAL A 139 -41.21 51.52 -4.83
C VAL A 139 -42.14 52.70 -4.53
N SER A 140 -42.49 52.89 -3.26
CA SER A 140 -43.27 54.01 -2.75
C SER A 140 -42.35 55.05 -2.05
N ALA A 141 -42.56 56.34 -2.34
CA ALA A 141 -41.79 57.44 -1.76
C ALA A 141 -42.66 58.70 -1.56
N SER A 142 -42.37 59.48 -0.52
CA SER A 142 -43.20 60.58 0.00
C SER A 142 -43.30 61.79 -0.94
N GLY A 143 -44.19 61.71 -1.93
CA GLY A 143 -44.44 62.76 -2.93
C GLY A 143 -44.28 62.29 -4.38
N CYS A 144 -43.76 61.09 -4.59
CA CYS A 144 -43.71 60.42 -5.89
C CYS A 144 -45.01 59.65 -6.17
N ALA A 145 -45.27 59.36 -7.44
CA ALA A 145 -46.21 58.31 -7.82
C ALA A 145 -45.55 56.93 -7.60
N SER A 146 -46.32 55.95 -7.15
CA SER A 146 -45.89 54.55 -7.08
C SER A 146 -45.59 54.02 -8.48
N VAL A 147 -44.46 53.36 -8.65
CA VAL A 147 -44.16 52.58 -9.86
C VAL A 147 -44.22 51.11 -9.50
N ASP A 148 -45.17 50.40 -10.12
CA ASP A 148 -45.10 48.95 -10.21
C ASP A 148 -44.00 48.61 -11.23
N SER A 149 -42.97 47.89 -10.80
CA SER A 149 -42.00 47.28 -11.70
C SER A 149 -42.67 46.21 -12.55
N ASP A 150 -42.38 46.14 -13.85
CA ASP A 150 -42.71 44.95 -14.66
C ASP A 150 -42.15 43.70 -13.95
N SER A 151 -42.96 42.64 -13.85
CA SER A 151 -42.63 41.44 -13.08
C SER A 151 -41.31 40.84 -13.55
N PHE A 152 -40.36 40.67 -12.63
CA PHE A 152 -39.11 39.98 -12.91
C PHE A 152 -39.39 38.50 -13.21
N PHE A 153 -38.63 37.94 -14.14
CA PHE A 153 -38.56 36.49 -14.36
C PHE A 153 -37.17 36.03 -13.93
N ASP A 154 -37.12 35.14 -12.95
CA ASP A 154 -35.90 34.39 -12.68
C ASP A 154 -35.95 33.08 -13.49
N PRO A 155 -35.02 32.84 -14.43
CA PRO A 155 -34.97 31.58 -15.16
C PRO A 155 -34.49 30.42 -14.29
N ASP A 156 -33.84 30.68 -13.15
CA ASP A 156 -33.16 29.66 -12.34
C ASP A 156 -34.10 29.01 -11.29
N TYR A 157 -35.39 29.39 -11.27
CA TYR A 157 -36.37 28.87 -10.30
C TYR A 157 -37.11 27.60 -10.82
N PRO A 158 -37.20 26.52 -10.03
CA PRO A 158 -37.77 25.23 -10.48
C PRO A 158 -39.23 25.29 -10.93
N GLU A 159 -39.54 24.72 -12.11
CA GLU A 159 -40.92 24.50 -12.59
C GLU A 159 -41.70 23.51 -11.70
N THR A 160 -41.03 22.71 -10.87
CA THR A 160 -41.63 21.75 -9.94
C THR A 160 -40.70 21.47 -8.75
N THR A 161 -41.27 21.41 -7.53
CA THR A 161 -40.57 21.04 -6.30
C THR A 161 -41.25 19.86 -5.61
N ILE A 162 -40.50 18.80 -5.29
CA ILE A 162 -40.94 17.70 -4.42
C ILE A 162 -40.54 18.03 -2.98
N ALA A 163 -41.52 18.13 -2.09
CA ALA A 163 -41.31 18.55 -0.71
C ALA A 163 -40.61 17.50 0.17
N SER A 164 -39.92 17.95 1.23
CA SER A 164 -39.18 17.06 2.13
C SER A 164 -40.09 16.10 2.88
N GLY A 165 -39.64 14.85 3.04
CA GLY A 165 -40.42 13.76 3.63
C GLY A 165 -41.61 13.28 2.77
N THR A 166 -41.76 13.76 1.54
CA THR A 166 -42.75 13.26 0.57
C THR A 166 -42.12 12.35 -0.47
N SER A 167 -42.95 11.53 -1.12
CA SER A 167 -42.57 10.65 -2.23
C SER A 167 -43.52 10.93 -3.39
N VAL A 168 -42.99 11.14 -4.59
CA VAL A 168 -43.79 11.52 -5.78
C VAL A 168 -43.41 10.68 -6.98
N ASP A 169 -44.42 10.06 -7.59
CA ASP A 169 -44.28 9.16 -8.73
C ASP A 169 -44.13 9.95 -10.03
N VAL A 170 -43.15 9.60 -10.87
CA VAL A 170 -42.80 10.35 -12.09
C VAL A 170 -43.91 10.34 -13.13
N SER A 171 -44.80 9.33 -13.12
CA SER A 171 -46.03 9.32 -13.93
C SER A 171 -47.03 10.43 -13.60
N THR A 172 -46.88 11.10 -12.44
CA THR A 172 -47.68 12.27 -12.06
C THR A 172 -47.08 13.60 -12.54
N LEU A 173 -45.82 13.60 -13.01
CA LEU A 173 -45.10 14.78 -13.45
C LEU A 173 -45.18 15.00 -14.96
N THR A 174 -45.01 16.25 -15.40
CA THR A 174 -44.88 16.59 -16.82
C THR A 174 -43.66 17.47 -17.05
N PHE A 175 -42.60 16.91 -17.63
CA PHE A 175 -41.40 17.65 -17.98
C PHE A 175 -41.66 18.57 -19.19
N THR A 176 -41.51 19.89 -19.00
CA THR A 176 -41.56 20.88 -20.08
C THR A 176 -40.14 21.13 -20.60
N PRO A 177 -39.82 20.94 -21.89
CA PRO A 177 -38.48 21.23 -22.40
C PRO A 177 -38.21 22.75 -22.43
N GLN A 178 -37.42 23.23 -21.48
CA GLN A 178 -36.88 24.59 -21.42
C GLN A 178 -35.39 24.59 -21.76
N ILE A 179 -34.75 25.77 -21.79
CA ILE A 179 -33.31 25.91 -22.04
C ILE A 179 -32.71 26.80 -20.95
N GLY A 180 -32.00 26.17 -20.01
CA GLY A 180 -31.38 26.81 -18.84
C GLY A 180 -32.32 26.91 -17.62
N GLY A 181 -31.72 26.84 -16.43
CA GLY A 181 -32.40 26.90 -15.14
C GLY A 181 -32.70 25.53 -14.53
N ILE A 182 -32.85 25.49 -13.20
CA ILE A 182 -33.28 24.27 -12.48
C ILE A 182 -34.67 23.88 -13.00
N GLN A 183 -34.85 22.65 -13.48
CA GLN A 183 -36.13 22.20 -14.04
C GLN A 183 -36.96 21.41 -13.01
N LEU A 184 -36.29 20.72 -12.09
CA LEU A 184 -36.92 19.98 -10.99
C LEU A 184 -36.09 20.14 -9.72
N GLN A 185 -36.74 20.47 -8.60
CA GLN A 185 -36.13 20.38 -7.27
C GLN A 185 -36.71 19.17 -6.53
N VAL A 186 -35.84 18.36 -5.92
CA VAL A 186 -36.23 17.17 -5.14
C VAL A 186 -35.68 17.31 -3.72
N ASN A 187 -36.54 17.58 -2.74
CA ASN A 187 -36.19 17.63 -1.31
C ASN A 187 -36.66 16.37 -0.54
N GLY A 188 -37.37 15.47 -1.22
CA GLY A 188 -37.85 14.17 -0.72
C GLY A 188 -37.44 13.04 -1.68
N THR A 189 -38.37 12.16 -2.03
CA THR A 189 -38.13 11.04 -2.97
C THR A 189 -38.85 11.26 -4.30
N LEU A 190 -38.11 11.20 -5.42
CA LEU A 190 -38.68 11.01 -6.77
C LEU A 190 -38.71 9.50 -7.07
N VAL A 191 -39.87 8.96 -7.43
CA VAL A 191 -40.05 7.53 -7.76
C VAL A 191 -40.25 7.35 -9.25
N ILE A 192 -39.43 6.52 -9.88
CA ILE A 192 -39.55 6.15 -11.30
C ILE A 192 -40.44 4.90 -11.41
N ASP A 193 -41.75 5.13 -11.30
CA ASP A 193 -42.84 4.15 -11.32
C ASP A 193 -43.19 3.62 -12.73
N GLN A 194 -42.64 4.26 -13.76
CA GLN A 194 -42.74 3.86 -15.16
C GLN A 194 -41.40 4.09 -15.89
N ASN A 195 -41.19 3.39 -17.01
CA ASN A 195 -40.07 3.64 -17.92
C ASN A 195 -40.01 5.13 -18.36
N GLN A 196 -39.02 5.86 -17.88
CA GLN A 196 -38.86 7.30 -18.09
C GLN A 196 -37.58 7.61 -18.85
N SER A 197 -37.68 8.45 -19.88
CA SER A 197 -36.54 9.20 -20.41
C SER A 197 -36.72 10.66 -20.01
N LEU A 198 -35.72 11.23 -19.35
CA LEU A 198 -35.71 12.66 -19.03
C LEU A 198 -35.41 13.49 -20.31
N PRO A 199 -35.74 14.80 -20.33
CA PRO A 199 -35.26 15.71 -21.36
C PRO A 199 -33.72 15.75 -21.43
N THR A 200 -33.19 16.00 -22.61
CA THR A 200 -31.78 16.36 -22.82
C THR A 200 -31.56 17.80 -22.38
N GLY A 201 -30.51 18.08 -21.61
CA GLY A 201 -30.25 19.39 -20.99
C GLY A 201 -31.11 19.65 -19.75
N ILE A 202 -31.32 18.66 -18.87
CA ILE A 202 -32.13 18.79 -17.65
C ILE A 202 -31.27 18.98 -16.40
N ASP A 203 -31.54 20.04 -15.65
CA ASP A 203 -30.92 20.30 -14.34
C ASP A 203 -31.88 19.93 -13.20
N ILE A 204 -31.42 19.07 -12.28
CA ILE A 204 -32.19 18.56 -11.13
C ILE A 204 -31.43 18.86 -9.82
N GLY A 205 -31.97 19.78 -9.02
CA GLY A 205 -31.42 20.14 -7.71
C GLY A 205 -31.96 19.25 -6.60
N LEU A 206 -31.09 18.67 -5.79
CA LEU A 206 -31.41 17.69 -4.74
C LEU A 206 -31.08 18.23 -3.35
N GLY A 207 -32.08 18.24 -2.47
CA GLY A 207 -31.94 18.71 -1.09
C GLY A 207 -31.25 17.70 -0.16
N PRO A 208 -30.91 18.10 1.08
CA PRO A 208 -30.31 17.20 2.06
C PRO A 208 -31.18 15.97 2.33
N ASN A 209 -30.61 14.77 2.22
CA ASN A 209 -31.31 13.47 2.29
C ASN A 209 -32.34 13.21 1.16
N ALA A 210 -32.32 13.95 0.06
CA ALA A 210 -33.18 13.66 -1.10
C ALA A 210 -32.69 12.43 -1.89
N LYS A 211 -33.62 11.75 -2.56
CA LYS A 211 -33.38 10.47 -3.23
C LYS A 211 -34.16 10.35 -4.54
N ILE A 212 -33.58 9.64 -5.50
CA ILE A 212 -34.29 9.14 -6.69
C ILE A 212 -34.35 7.62 -6.57
N LEU A 213 -35.53 7.01 -6.68
CA LEU A 213 -35.74 5.57 -6.57
C LEU A 213 -36.27 5.04 -7.91
N VAL A 214 -35.60 4.05 -8.50
CA VAL A 214 -36.07 3.36 -9.71
C VAL A 214 -36.64 2.00 -9.33
N GLU A 215 -37.96 1.85 -9.46
CA GLU A 215 -38.68 0.64 -9.04
C GLU A 215 -38.40 -0.57 -9.94
N SER A 216 -38.61 -1.76 -9.39
CA SER A 216 -38.45 -3.04 -10.07
C SER A 216 -39.19 -3.12 -11.40
N GLY A 217 -38.46 -3.35 -12.49
CA GLY A 217 -39.00 -3.45 -13.86
C GLY A 217 -39.04 -2.14 -14.65
N ASN A 218 -38.70 -1.00 -14.02
CA ASN A 218 -38.64 0.30 -14.68
C ASN A 218 -37.22 0.73 -15.05
N THR A 219 -37.13 1.58 -16.06
CA THR A 219 -35.88 2.14 -16.60
C THR A 219 -35.88 3.66 -16.46
N LEU A 220 -34.84 4.21 -15.86
CA LEU A 220 -34.52 5.64 -15.95
C LEU A 220 -33.44 5.86 -17.03
N LYS A 221 -33.72 6.73 -18.00
CA LYS A 221 -32.71 7.22 -18.95
C LYS A 221 -32.51 8.74 -18.79
N ALA A 222 -31.25 9.16 -18.73
CA ALA A 222 -30.82 10.54 -18.85
C ALA A 222 -29.68 10.68 -19.89
N GLU A 223 -29.57 11.86 -20.50
CA GLU A 223 -28.57 12.19 -21.52
C GLU A 223 -28.36 13.71 -21.48
N ASP A 224 -27.14 14.20 -21.30
CA ASP A 224 -26.86 15.64 -21.07
C ASP A 224 -27.67 16.19 -19.86
N ALA A 225 -27.55 15.58 -18.68
CA ALA A 225 -28.35 15.91 -17.50
C ALA A 225 -27.49 16.18 -16.26
N THR A 226 -27.89 17.13 -15.42
CA THR A 226 -27.21 17.49 -14.16
C THR A 226 -28.04 17.05 -12.96
N PHE A 227 -27.46 16.27 -12.05
CA PHE A 227 -28.04 15.93 -10.75
C PHE A 227 -27.12 16.49 -9.66
N PHE A 228 -27.53 17.55 -8.94
CA PHE A 228 -26.62 18.28 -8.05
C PHE A 228 -27.20 18.51 -6.64
N GLY A 229 -26.35 18.46 -5.62
CA GLY A 229 -26.73 18.78 -4.24
C GLY A 229 -26.89 20.28 -4.00
N CYS A 230 -27.98 20.68 -3.33
CA CYS A 230 -28.29 22.08 -3.05
C CYS A 230 -27.36 22.69 -1.98
N SER A 231 -27.62 22.41 -0.71
CA SER A 231 -26.95 23.01 0.45
C SER A 231 -26.03 22.04 1.21
N GLU A 232 -26.35 20.73 1.18
CA GLU A 232 -25.56 19.63 1.75
C GLU A 232 -25.58 18.44 0.77
N LEU A 233 -24.88 17.34 1.11
CA LEU A 233 -24.97 16.11 0.33
C LEU A 233 -26.39 15.51 0.32
N TRP A 234 -26.87 15.12 -0.86
CA TRP A 234 -28.11 14.34 -1.03
C TRP A 234 -27.83 12.83 -0.90
N GLU A 235 -28.86 11.97 -0.87
CA GLU A 235 -28.68 10.54 -0.57
C GLU A 235 -28.12 9.75 -1.76
N THR A 236 -28.96 9.42 -2.75
CA THR A 236 -28.57 8.59 -3.91
C THR A 236 -29.62 8.49 -5.03
N ILE A 237 -29.19 8.13 -6.26
CA ILE A 237 -30.05 7.41 -7.23
C ILE A 237 -29.97 5.92 -6.89
N GLU A 238 -31.05 5.35 -6.35
CA GLU A 238 -31.14 3.94 -5.97
C GLU A 238 -31.91 3.12 -7.00
N LEU A 239 -31.38 1.95 -7.33
CA LEU A 239 -31.93 1.03 -8.30
C LEU A 239 -32.43 -0.24 -7.59
N GLU A 240 -33.71 -0.57 -7.70
CA GLU A 240 -34.26 -1.84 -7.21
C GLU A 240 -33.85 -3.04 -8.08
N SER A 241 -34.02 -4.25 -7.56
CA SER A 241 -33.81 -5.49 -8.31
C SER A 241 -34.72 -5.55 -9.55
N GLY A 242 -34.15 -5.72 -10.74
CA GLY A 242 -34.87 -5.71 -12.02
C GLY A 242 -35.16 -4.32 -12.59
N SER A 243 -34.72 -3.23 -11.95
CA SER A 243 -34.72 -1.89 -12.53
C SER A 243 -33.50 -1.65 -13.44
N SER A 244 -33.49 -0.56 -14.21
CA SER A 244 -32.34 -0.17 -15.03
C SER A 244 -32.08 1.33 -15.06
N LEU A 245 -30.80 1.71 -15.19
CA LEU A 245 -30.32 3.08 -15.32
C LEU A 245 -29.42 3.22 -16.54
N VAL A 246 -29.72 4.20 -17.39
CA VAL A 246 -28.89 4.56 -18.56
C VAL A 246 -28.57 6.04 -18.50
N LEU A 247 -27.31 6.36 -18.19
CA LEU A 247 -26.78 7.73 -18.17
C LEU A 247 -25.67 7.89 -19.21
N SER A 248 -25.73 8.96 -19.99
CA SER A 248 -24.58 9.39 -20.80
C SER A 248 -24.41 10.89 -20.88
N GLU A 249 -23.16 11.35 -20.97
CA GLU A 249 -22.81 12.76 -21.13
C GLU A 249 -23.43 13.63 -20.01
N SER A 250 -23.63 13.05 -18.82
CA SER A 250 -24.37 13.64 -17.69
C SER A 250 -23.47 13.89 -16.47
N ILE A 251 -23.84 14.84 -15.62
CA ILE A 251 -23.16 15.19 -14.37
C ILE A 251 -23.95 14.67 -13.17
N ILE A 252 -23.28 14.01 -12.23
CA ILE A 252 -23.79 13.68 -10.90
C ILE A 252 -22.86 14.32 -9.88
N GLU A 253 -23.37 15.24 -9.05
CA GLU A 253 -22.56 15.94 -8.06
C GLU A 253 -23.18 16.09 -6.66
N ASP A 254 -22.29 16.21 -5.66
CA ASP A 254 -22.60 16.38 -4.24
C ASP A 254 -23.54 15.31 -3.64
N ALA A 255 -23.42 14.05 -4.06
CA ALA A 255 -24.13 12.94 -3.43
C ALA A 255 -23.32 12.28 -2.30
N LEU A 256 -24.02 11.71 -1.31
CA LEU A 256 -23.42 10.72 -0.39
C LEU A 256 -23.07 9.44 -1.16
N ARG A 257 -23.93 9.01 -2.09
CA ARG A 257 -23.66 7.98 -3.10
C ARG A 257 -24.33 8.36 -4.41
N GLY A 258 -23.58 8.69 -5.46
CA GLY A 258 -24.16 9.11 -6.74
C GLY A 258 -25.19 8.12 -7.29
N ILE A 259 -24.79 6.85 -7.38
CA ILE A 259 -25.67 5.72 -7.76
C ILE A 259 -25.49 4.56 -6.78
N THR A 260 -26.59 3.99 -6.29
CA THR A 260 -26.66 2.76 -5.50
C THR A 260 -27.34 1.65 -6.32
N ALA A 261 -26.55 0.68 -6.78
CA ALA A 261 -27.00 -0.39 -7.68
C ALA A 261 -27.23 -1.71 -6.92
N ASN A 262 -28.47 -1.96 -6.47
CA ASN A 262 -28.79 -3.20 -5.75
C ASN A 262 -28.78 -4.44 -6.67
N GLY A 263 -28.65 -5.62 -6.07
CA GLY A 263 -28.60 -6.90 -6.79
C GLY A 263 -29.75 -7.11 -7.77
N GLY A 264 -29.45 -7.40 -9.03
CA GLY A 264 -30.39 -7.57 -10.13
C GLY A 264 -30.78 -6.28 -10.87
N SER A 265 -30.26 -5.11 -10.49
CA SER A 265 -30.37 -3.89 -11.32
C SER A 265 -29.39 -3.90 -12.49
N VAL A 266 -29.69 -3.15 -13.57
CA VAL A 266 -28.83 -3.05 -14.77
C VAL A 266 -28.42 -1.60 -15.04
N VAL A 267 -27.12 -1.32 -14.96
CA VAL A 267 -26.54 0.03 -15.06
C VAL A 267 -25.78 0.20 -16.39
N SER A 268 -25.86 1.39 -16.98
CA SER A 268 -25.12 1.78 -18.19
C SER A 268 -24.63 3.22 -18.06
N LEU A 269 -23.31 3.44 -17.98
CA LEU A 269 -22.67 4.73 -17.73
C LEU A 269 -21.61 5.01 -18.81
N ARG A 270 -21.83 6.04 -19.63
CA ARG A 270 -20.91 6.42 -20.72
C ARG A 270 -20.64 7.93 -20.72
N TYR A 271 -19.39 8.34 -20.57
CA TYR A 271 -18.98 9.76 -20.60
C TYR A 271 -19.66 10.65 -19.54
N ASN A 272 -19.88 10.15 -18.31
CA ASN A 272 -20.47 10.95 -17.23
C ASN A 272 -19.39 11.49 -16.28
N ASP A 273 -19.63 12.67 -15.72
CA ASP A 273 -18.82 13.29 -14.68
C ASP A 273 -19.46 13.05 -13.29
N PHE A 274 -18.69 12.50 -12.36
CA PHE A 274 -19.05 12.30 -10.96
C PHE A 274 -18.20 13.24 -10.10
N ILE A 275 -18.76 14.38 -9.70
CA ILE A 275 -18.05 15.50 -9.05
C ILE A 275 -18.45 15.60 -7.56
N ASN A 276 -17.49 15.74 -6.64
CA ASN A 276 -17.74 15.99 -5.21
C ASN A 276 -18.73 15.00 -4.55
N ASN A 277 -18.77 13.76 -5.02
CA ASN A 277 -19.55 12.69 -4.40
C ASN A 277 -18.71 12.00 -3.32
N ARG A 278 -19.29 11.64 -2.17
CA ARG A 278 -18.57 10.81 -1.19
C ARG A 278 -18.33 9.41 -1.74
N VAL A 279 -19.27 8.84 -2.51
CA VAL A 279 -19.03 7.67 -3.39
C VAL A 279 -19.70 7.92 -4.75
N GLY A 280 -19.01 7.66 -5.86
CA GLY A 280 -19.59 7.83 -7.21
C GLY A 280 -20.62 6.73 -7.54
N LEU A 281 -20.16 5.48 -7.63
CA LEU A 281 -20.98 4.30 -7.88
C LEU A 281 -20.77 3.26 -6.76
N TYR A 282 -21.87 2.81 -6.15
CA TYR A 282 -21.87 1.89 -5.01
C TYR A 282 -22.67 0.61 -5.30
N PHE A 283 -22.02 -0.55 -5.10
CA PHE A 283 -22.67 -1.87 -5.08
C PHE A 283 -22.69 -2.41 -3.64
N PRO A 284 -23.85 -2.46 -2.97
CA PRO A 284 -23.97 -2.93 -1.59
C PRO A 284 -23.83 -4.47 -1.45
N THR A 285 -23.42 -4.91 -0.26
CA THR A 285 -23.33 -6.32 0.15
C THR A 285 -24.60 -7.12 -0.18
N SER A 286 -24.54 -8.06 -1.11
CA SER A 286 -25.70 -8.83 -1.57
C SER A 286 -25.87 -10.13 -0.77
N SER A 287 -26.73 -10.10 0.25
CA SER A 287 -26.95 -11.27 1.12
C SER A 287 -27.75 -12.41 0.46
N THR A 288 -28.67 -12.11 -0.45
CA THR A 288 -29.36 -13.08 -1.32
C THR A 288 -29.91 -12.40 -2.58
N GLY A 289 -29.49 -12.83 -3.78
CA GLY A 289 -30.07 -12.37 -5.04
C GLY A 289 -29.14 -12.58 -6.24
N PRO A 290 -29.58 -12.24 -7.47
CA PRO A 290 -28.66 -11.95 -8.55
C PRO A 290 -27.81 -10.71 -8.23
N GLU A 291 -26.62 -10.63 -8.82
CA GLU A 291 -25.77 -9.43 -8.76
C GLU A 291 -26.34 -8.30 -9.62
N ALA A 292 -25.88 -7.06 -9.40
CA ALA A 292 -26.12 -5.99 -10.37
C ALA A 292 -25.31 -6.24 -11.67
N GLU A 293 -25.79 -5.74 -12.81
CA GLU A 293 -25.08 -5.82 -14.09
C GLU A 293 -24.58 -4.44 -14.52
N LEU A 294 -23.28 -4.34 -14.82
CA LEU A 294 -22.66 -3.13 -15.36
C LEU A 294 -22.45 -3.28 -16.88
N SER A 295 -23.53 -3.03 -17.62
CA SER A 295 -23.63 -3.29 -19.06
C SER A 295 -22.65 -2.49 -19.91
N SER A 296 -22.38 -1.23 -19.54
CA SER A 296 -21.38 -0.36 -20.18
C SER A 296 -20.84 0.63 -19.15
N PHE A 297 -19.52 0.84 -19.14
CA PHE A 297 -18.83 1.67 -18.16
C PHE A 297 -17.53 2.21 -18.77
N PHE A 298 -17.63 3.27 -19.58
CA PHE A 298 -16.46 3.84 -20.27
C PHE A 298 -16.55 5.37 -20.42
N GLY A 299 -15.40 6.04 -20.43
CA GLY A 299 -15.29 7.49 -20.56
C GLY A 299 -15.73 8.27 -19.33
N ASN A 300 -16.08 7.62 -18.21
CA ASN A 300 -16.59 8.30 -17.02
C ASN A 300 -15.45 8.88 -16.18
N ASN A 301 -15.68 10.02 -15.57
CA ASN A 301 -14.71 10.76 -14.76
C ASN A 301 -15.21 10.85 -13.30
N PHE A 302 -14.33 10.64 -12.33
CA PHE A 302 -14.65 10.63 -10.90
C PHE A 302 -13.65 11.53 -10.17
N THR A 303 -14.12 12.65 -9.60
CA THR A 303 -13.28 13.56 -8.81
C THR A 303 -14.04 14.15 -7.64
N ALA A 304 -13.41 14.32 -6.48
CA ALA A 304 -14.07 14.87 -5.29
C ALA A 304 -13.09 15.53 -4.29
N PRO A 305 -12.32 16.56 -4.72
CA PRO A 305 -11.33 17.24 -3.88
C PRO A 305 -11.92 17.90 -2.63
N GLU A 306 -13.18 18.35 -2.71
CA GLU A 306 -13.94 18.96 -1.61
C GLU A 306 -15.37 18.38 -1.59
N LEU A 307 -16.05 18.42 -0.45
CA LEU A 307 -17.45 17.96 -0.30
C LEU A 307 -18.32 19.02 0.38
N LYS A 308 -19.62 19.08 0.04
CA LYS A 308 -20.66 19.79 0.81
C LYS A 308 -21.01 19.06 2.12
N SER A 309 -20.01 18.82 2.98
CA SER A 309 -20.15 18.10 4.25
C SER A 309 -19.30 18.70 5.38
N SER A 310 -19.82 18.64 6.60
CA SER A 310 -19.07 18.96 7.83
C SER A 310 -18.40 17.74 8.47
N GLN A 311 -18.63 16.53 7.95
CA GLN A 311 -18.09 15.27 8.48
C GLN A 311 -16.93 14.70 7.64
N TYR A 312 -16.88 15.04 6.35
CA TYR A 312 -15.97 14.48 5.36
C TYR A 312 -15.37 15.61 4.51
N SER A 313 -14.06 15.61 4.28
CA SER A 313 -13.37 16.66 3.52
C SER A 313 -13.17 16.37 2.03
N MET A 314 -13.17 15.09 1.63
CA MET A 314 -12.86 14.60 0.28
C MET A 314 -13.75 13.38 -0.03
N GLY A 315 -13.92 13.00 -1.30
CA GLY A 315 -14.63 11.76 -1.65
C GLY A 315 -13.88 10.48 -1.23
N TYR A 316 -14.61 9.43 -0.85
CA TYR A 316 -14.05 8.15 -0.42
C TYR A 316 -13.62 7.26 -1.59
N ALA A 317 -14.49 7.13 -2.61
CA ALA A 317 -14.33 6.17 -3.69
C ALA A 317 -15.04 6.64 -4.97
N GLY A 318 -14.38 6.51 -6.13
CA GLY A 318 -15.06 6.64 -7.42
C GLY A 318 -16.03 5.49 -7.64
N VAL A 319 -15.56 4.25 -7.43
CA VAL A 319 -16.40 3.04 -7.36
C VAL A 319 -16.12 2.27 -6.07
N GLU A 320 -17.17 1.86 -5.36
CA GLU A 320 -17.08 0.94 -4.22
C GLU A 320 -17.99 -0.27 -4.48
N ALA A 321 -17.44 -1.49 -4.41
CA ALA A 321 -18.16 -2.73 -4.66
C ALA A 321 -17.96 -3.78 -3.56
N HIS A 322 -19.07 -4.39 -3.12
CA HIS A 322 -19.10 -5.42 -2.09
C HIS A 322 -19.72 -6.72 -2.61
N ASP A 323 -19.10 -7.86 -2.28
CA ASP A 323 -19.56 -9.23 -2.57
C ASP A 323 -19.85 -9.53 -4.08
N MET A 324 -19.21 -8.83 -5.02
CA MET A 324 -19.43 -8.98 -6.47
C MET A 324 -18.54 -10.06 -7.09
N SER A 325 -19.12 -11.11 -7.68
CA SER A 325 -18.34 -12.19 -8.31
C SER A 325 -17.67 -11.80 -9.63
N ALA A 326 -18.21 -10.79 -10.32
CA ALA A 326 -17.59 -10.19 -11.50
C ALA A 326 -18.13 -8.76 -11.70
N VAL A 327 -17.26 -7.76 -11.60
CA VAL A 327 -17.56 -6.40 -12.08
C VAL A 327 -16.51 -5.94 -13.09
N ASP A 328 -16.95 -5.28 -14.16
CA ASP A 328 -16.09 -4.77 -15.22
C ASP A 328 -16.06 -3.25 -15.18
N LEU A 329 -14.95 -2.71 -14.67
CA LEU A 329 -14.72 -1.27 -14.51
C LEU A 329 -13.78 -0.73 -15.62
N SER A 330 -13.59 -1.51 -16.68
CA SER A 330 -12.61 -1.25 -17.74
C SER A 330 -13.09 -0.19 -18.72
N GLY A 331 -12.27 0.85 -18.94
CA GLY A 331 -12.49 1.82 -20.00
C GLY A 331 -12.42 1.19 -21.40
N ALA A 332 -12.89 1.92 -22.40
CA ALA A 332 -12.85 1.51 -23.81
C ALA A 332 -11.82 2.34 -24.60
N GLN A 333 -11.18 1.70 -25.59
CA GLN A 333 -10.24 2.35 -26.49
C GLN A 333 -10.45 1.81 -27.90
N ALA A 334 -10.62 2.70 -28.87
CA ALA A 334 -10.77 2.41 -30.29
C ALA A 334 -9.79 3.25 -31.12
N PRO A 335 -9.53 2.92 -32.41
CA PRO A 335 -8.60 3.67 -33.24
C PRO A 335 -8.97 5.14 -33.42
N GLY A 336 -8.34 6.03 -32.64
CA GLY A 336 -8.60 7.47 -32.63
C GLY A 336 -9.67 7.95 -31.64
N VAL A 337 -10.22 7.06 -30.79
CA VAL A 337 -11.19 7.40 -29.74
C VAL A 337 -10.76 6.76 -28.42
N ALA A 338 -10.53 7.58 -27.39
CA ALA A 338 -10.24 7.14 -26.03
C ALA A 338 -11.45 7.40 -25.14
N ALA A 339 -11.96 6.37 -24.49
CA ALA A 339 -13.05 6.42 -23.52
C ALA A 339 -12.60 5.75 -22.22
N TRP A 340 -11.49 6.24 -21.68
CA TRP A 340 -10.91 5.77 -20.41
C TRP A 340 -11.80 6.20 -19.25
N ASN A 341 -11.91 5.37 -18.21
CA ASN A 341 -12.46 5.85 -16.93
C ASN A 341 -11.33 6.56 -16.17
N THR A 342 -11.60 7.72 -15.57
CA THR A 342 -10.60 8.52 -14.84
C THR A 342 -11.02 8.71 -13.39
N TYR A 343 -10.07 8.55 -12.48
CA TYR A 343 -10.25 8.70 -11.03
C TYR A 343 -9.20 9.67 -10.51
N SER A 344 -9.60 10.74 -9.82
CA SER A 344 -8.68 11.73 -9.27
C SER A 344 -9.15 12.35 -7.97
N GLU A 345 -8.22 12.89 -7.17
CA GLU A 345 -8.53 13.75 -6.00
C GLU A 345 -9.56 13.11 -5.04
N LEU A 346 -9.34 11.83 -4.72
CA LEU A 346 -10.15 10.94 -3.89
C LEU A 346 -9.27 10.24 -2.83
N GLU A 347 -9.88 9.78 -1.74
CA GLU A 347 -9.23 8.85 -0.80
C GLU A 347 -8.92 7.51 -1.48
N ASN A 348 -9.78 7.05 -2.39
CA ASN A 348 -9.59 5.87 -3.23
C ASN A 348 -10.17 6.08 -4.65
N GLY A 349 -9.54 5.53 -5.69
CA GLY A 349 -10.16 5.43 -7.02
C GLY A 349 -11.24 4.35 -7.07
N ILE A 350 -10.85 3.10 -6.77
CA ILE A 350 -11.74 1.93 -6.72
C ILE A 350 -11.53 1.17 -5.41
N VAL A 351 -12.62 0.77 -4.74
CA VAL A 351 -12.64 -0.09 -3.54
C VAL A 351 -13.40 -1.39 -3.84
N LEU A 352 -12.77 -2.54 -3.57
CA LEU A 352 -13.31 -3.89 -3.80
C LEU A 352 -13.27 -4.71 -2.51
N ILE A 353 -14.44 -5.01 -1.94
CA ILE A 353 -14.59 -5.84 -0.74
C ILE A 353 -15.22 -7.18 -1.12
N ASN A 354 -14.55 -8.31 -0.83
CA ASN A 354 -14.98 -9.67 -1.24
C ASN A 354 -15.37 -9.77 -2.73
N SER A 355 -14.70 -8.98 -3.59
CA SER A 355 -15.16 -8.71 -4.95
C SER A 355 -14.07 -8.98 -5.97
N SER A 356 -14.45 -9.61 -7.09
CA SER A 356 -13.57 -9.82 -8.25
C SER A 356 -13.90 -8.82 -9.36
N ALA A 357 -12.87 -8.15 -9.91
CA ALA A 357 -13.03 -7.10 -10.90
C ALA A 357 -12.02 -7.17 -12.05
N SER A 358 -12.44 -6.68 -13.22
CA SER A 358 -11.57 -6.31 -14.33
C SER A 358 -11.41 -4.78 -14.38
N VAL A 359 -10.17 -4.30 -14.47
CA VAL A 359 -9.84 -2.87 -14.57
C VAL A 359 -8.77 -2.67 -15.65
N GLU A 360 -9.18 -2.62 -16.92
CA GLU A 360 -8.33 -2.23 -18.05
C GLU A 360 -8.61 -0.79 -18.52
N ASN A 361 -7.64 -0.12 -19.16
CA ASN A 361 -7.82 1.19 -19.83
C ASN A 361 -8.38 2.35 -18.96
N SER A 362 -7.96 2.46 -17.70
CA SER A 362 -8.40 3.51 -16.76
C SER A 362 -7.20 4.29 -16.19
N ARG A 363 -7.41 5.53 -15.74
CA ARG A 363 -6.37 6.39 -15.15
C ARG A 363 -6.67 6.76 -13.69
N PHE A 364 -5.65 6.82 -12.86
CA PHE A 364 -5.70 7.10 -11.42
C PHE A 364 -4.69 8.20 -11.08
N LEU A 365 -5.16 9.41 -10.73
CA LEU A 365 -4.35 10.63 -10.79
C LEU A 365 -4.46 11.47 -9.51
N ASN A 366 -3.35 12.03 -9.04
CA ASN A 366 -3.34 13.08 -8.00
C ASN A 366 -4.12 12.69 -6.72
N MET A 367 -3.82 11.51 -6.17
CA MET A 367 -4.35 11.02 -4.90
C MET A 367 -3.20 10.92 -3.88
N PRO A 368 -2.62 12.05 -3.42
CA PRO A 368 -1.28 12.08 -2.82
C PRO A 368 -1.16 11.23 -1.54
N ASP A 369 -2.25 11.17 -0.75
CA ASP A 369 -2.45 10.37 0.46
C ASP A 369 -3.44 9.20 0.24
N GLY A 370 -3.84 8.95 -1.02
CA GLY A 370 -4.94 8.03 -1.40
C GLY A 370 -4.50 6.86 -2.28
N LEU A 371 -5.41 5.91 -2.48
CA LEU A 371 -5.15 4.63 -3.16
C LEU A 371 -5.76 4.59 -4.57
N GLY A 372 -5.02 4.17 -5.60
CA GLY A 372 -5.58 4.01 -6.94
C GLY A 372 -6.65 2.91 -6.98
N ILE A 373 -6.27 1.68 -6.62
CA ILE A 373 -7.19 0.56 -6.41
C ILE A 373 -6.89 -0.09 -5.07
N PHE A 374 -7.92 -0.28 -4.25
CA PHE A 374 -7.89 -1.05 -3.01
C PHE A 374 -8.76 -2.30 -3.14
N THR A 375 -8.20 -3.47 -2.83
CA THR A 375 -8.95 -4.74 -2.74
C THR A 375 -8.64 -5.47 -1.43
N ASN A 376 -9.69 -5.91 -0.72
CA ASN A 376 -9.60 -6.64 0.55
C ASN A 376 -10.69 -7.71 0.60
N SER A 377 -10.32 -8.97 0.85
CA SER A 377 -11.26 -10.10 0.78
C SER A 377 -11.14 -11.08 1.93
N ALA A 378 -12.27 -11.69 2.31
CA ALA A 378 -12.32 -12.86 3.18
C ALA A 378 -11.97 -14.15 2.43
N SER A 379 -12.25 -14.22 1.12
CA SER A 379 -11.85 -15.33 0.23
C SER A 379 -10.49 -15.03 -0.42
N PRO A 380 -9.45 -15.85 -0.24
CA PRO A 380 -8.16 -15.69 -0.92
C PRO A 380 -8.23 -16.11 -2.41
N TYR A 381 -9.40 -15.97 -3.03
CA TYR A 381 -9.66 -16.32 -4.43
C TYR A 381 -10.40 -15.20 -5.19
N ASP A 382 -10.73 -14.09 -4.53
CA ASP A 382 -11.23 -12.90 -5.22
C ASP A 382 -10.13 -12.25 -6.07
N LEU A 383 -10.46 -11.92 -7.32
CA LEU A 383 -9.50 -11.56 -8.36
C LEU A 383 -9.61 -10.10 -8.75
N LEU A 384 -8.56 -9.33 -8.48
CA LEU A 384 -8.28 -8.10 -9.22
C LEU A 384 -7.45 -8.46 -10.46
N PHE A 385 -8.08 -8.43 -11.63
CA PHE A 385 -7.37 -8.38 -12.90
C PHE A 385 -7.27 -6.92 -13.36
N GLN A 386 -6.05 -6.42 -13.53
CA GLN A 386 -5.77 -5.03 -13.82
C GLN A 386 -4.78 -4.91 -14.98
N ARG A 387 -5.02 -3.95 -15.87
CA ARG A 387 -4.13 -3.66 -17.00
C ARG A 387 -4.03 -2.18 -17.33
N GLY A 388 -2.79 -1.69 -17.44
CA GLY A 388 -2.50 -0.35 -17.95
C GLY A 388 -2.39 -0.29 -19.48
N PHE A 389 -1.89 0.86 -19.97
CA PHE A 389 -1.81 1.18 -21.40
C PHE A 389 -0.54 0.66 -22.11
N GLY A 390 0.20 -0.26 -21.49
CA GLY A 390 1.56 -0.67 -21.84
C GLY A 390 2.59 0.01 -20.94
N LYS A 391 3.70 -0.67 -20.61
CA LYS A 391 4.76 -0.08 -19.74
C LYS A 391 5.38 1.22 -20.27
N ASN A 392 5.35 1.40 -21.59
CA ASN A 392 5.80 2.61 -22.29
C ASN A 392 4.61 3.43 -22.86
N GLY A 393 3.40 3.21 -22.34
CA GLY A 393 2.16 3.84 -22.75
C GLY A 393 1.74 5.01 -21.86
N THR A 394 0.48 5.43 -22.00
CA THR A 394 -0.14 6.43 -21.12
C THR A 394 0.00 6.03 -19.65
N THR A 395 0.40 6.98 -18.80
CA THR A 395 0.50 6.81 -17.35
C THR A 395 -0.84 6.34 -16.77
N THR A 396 -0.83 5.16 -16.14
CA THR A 396 -2.01 4.52 -15.56
C THR A 396 -2.25 5.00 -14.13
N PHE A 397 -1.18 5.12 -13.34
CA PHE A 397 -1.21 5.64 -11.97
C PHE A 397 -0.20 6.77 -11.82
N GLU A 398 -0.65 7.96 -11.44
CA GLU A 398 0.13 9.19 -11.37
C GLU A 398 -0.09 9.88 -10.02
N ASN A 399 0.98 10.17 -9.27
CA ASN A 399 0.93 10.90 -7.99
C ASN A 399 0.01 10.28 -6.89
N CYS A 400 -0.18 8.96 -6.86
CA CYS A 400 -0.93 8.25 -5.81
C CYS A 400 -0.08 7.97 -4.56
N ASP A 401 -0.66 7.75 -3.39
CA ASP A 401 0.10 7.16 -2.27
C ASP A 401 0.45 5.71 -2.58
N ILE A 402 -0.56 4.90 -2.92
CA ILE A 402 -0.37 3.54 -3.43
C ILE A 402 -1.13 3.38 -4.74
N GLY A 403 -0.46 2.92 -5.80
CA GLY A 403 -1.12 2.60 -7.07
C GLY A 403 -2.16 1.49 -6.90
N ILE A 404 -1.71 0.30 -6.49
CA ILE A 404 -2.58 -0.85 -6.18
C ILE A 404 -2.24 -1.40 -4.79
N LYS A 405 -3.23 -1.43 -3.89
CA LYS A 405 -3.17 -2.12 -2.60
C LYS A 405 -4.05 -3.37 -2.61
N GLY A 406 -3.46 -4.55 -2.42
CA GLY A 406 -4.17 -5.81 -2.28
C GLY A 406 -3.98 -6.44 -0.90
N GLN A 407 -5.07 -6.79 -0.22
CA GLN A 407 -5.08 -7.51 1.04
C GLN A 407 -5.86 -8.82 0.86
N LYS A 408 -5.24 -9.97 1.12
CA LYS A 408 -5.89 -11.30 1.11
C LYS A 408 -6.63 -11.65 -0.19
N SER A 409 -6.23 -11.07 -1.31
CA SER A 409 -6.88 -11.20 -2.61
C SER A 409 -5.88 -11.55 -3.71
N VAL A 410 -6.37 -12.10 -4.81
CA VAL A 410 -5.57 -12.50 -5.96
C VAL A 410 -5.33 -11.27 -6.85
N VAL A 411 -4.06 -10.88 -7.01
CA VAL A 411 -3.67 -9.68 -7.77
C VAL A 411 -2.92 -10.06 -9.03
N PHE A 412 -3.53 -9.81 -10.19
CA PHE A 412 -2.87 -9.86 -11.50
C PHE A 412 -2.84 -8.44 -12.08
N ALA A 413 -1.67 -7.82 -12.12
CA ALA A 413 -1.50 -6.45 -12.61
C ALA A 413 -0.33 -6.35 -13.61
N GLN A 414 -0.62 -5.78 -14.79
CA GLN A 414 0.32 -5.80 -15.91
C GLN A 414 0.19 -4.61 -16.85
N GLU A 415 1.22 -4.36 -17.65
CA GLU A 415 1.22 -3.32 -18.69
C GLU A 415 0.98 -1.90 -18.12
N ASN A 416 1.33 -1.63 -16.86
CA ASN A 416 1.19 -0.31 -16.27
C ASN A 416 2.40 0.57 -16.55
N ASN A 417 2.15 1.85 -16.79
CA ASN A 417 3.11 2.91 -16.51
C ASN A 417 2.68 3.61 -15.21
N MET A 418 3.58 3.68 -14.22
CA MET A 418 3.35 4.26 -12.90
C MET A 418 4.39 5.36 -12.62
N GLU A 419 3.93 6.57 -12.31
CA GLU A 419 4.78 7.75 -12.15
C GLU A 419 4.52 8.46 -10.81
N ASN A 420 5.59 8.72 -10.05
CA ASN A 420 5.57 9.52 -8.82
C ASN A 420 4.60 9.04 -7.71
N ASN A 421 4.32 7.74 -7.66
CA ASN A 421 3.59 7.10 -6.54
C ASN A 421 4.52 6.84 -5.34
N ARG A 422 4.04 6.91 -4.08
CA ARG A 422 4.89 6.51 -2.92
C ARG A 422 5.11 4.99 -2.94
N ILE A 423 4.09 4.21 -3.28
CA ILE A 423 4.20 2.78 -3.53
C ILE A 423 3.50 2.42 -4.85
N GLY A 424 4.15 1.67 -5.73
CA GLY A 424 3.50 1.18 -6.96
C GLY A 424 2.47 0.09 -6.64
N PHE A 425 2.97 -1.01 -6.05
CA PHE A 425 2.17 -2.14 -5.60
C PHE A 425 2.44 -2.44 -4.12
N ASN A 426 1.40 -2.61 -3.31
CA ASN A 426 1.50 -3.17 -1.97
C ASN A 426 0.55 -4.37 -1.84
N VAL A 427 1.09 -5.59 -1.72
CA VAL A 427 0.27 -6.82 -1.68
C VAL A 427 0.62 -7.66 -0.46
N GLU A 428 -0.38 -7.90 0.39
CA GLU A 428 -0.22 -8.50 1.71
C GLU A 428 -1.23 -9.63 1.98
N GLN A 429 -0.75 -10.69 2.64
CA GLN A 429 -1.54 -11.87 3.04
C GLN A 429 -2.24 -12.61 1.87
N SER A 430 -1.76 -12.43 0.65
CA SER A 430 -2.30 -13.03 -0.58
C SER A 430 -1.66 -14.39 -0.90
N ASN A 431 -2.35 -15.21 -1.72
CA ASN A 431 -1.87 -16.52 -2.16
C ASN A 431 -1.42 -16.58 -3.64
N ARG A 432 -1.81 -15.60 -4.46
CA ARG A 432 -1.50 -15.52 -5.90
C ARG A 432 -1.28 -14.07 -6.31
N ILE A 433 -0.07 -13.77 -6.77
CA ILE A 433 0.38 -12.42 -7.13
C ILE A 433 1.16 -12.49 -8.45
N VAL A 434 0.76 -11.71 -9.45
CA VAL A 434 1.46 -11.57 -10.73
C VAL A 434 1.56 -10.08 -11.08
N ILE A 435 2.77 -9.54 -10.95
CA ILE A 435 3.12 -8.14 -11.25
C ILE A 435 4.16 -8.17 -12.37
N ARG A 436 3.74 -7.92 -13.61
CA ARG A 436 4.62 -8.09 -14.78
C ARG A 436 4.45 -7.03 -15.86
N ASN A 437 5.48 -6.80 -16.66
CA ASN A 437 5.45 -5.84 -17.77
C ASN A 437 5.01 -4.44 -17.30
N ASN A 438 5.47 -3.95 -16.15
CA ASN A 438 5.16 -2.61 -15.66
C ASN A 438 6.40 -1.70 -15.71
N SER A 439 6.21 -0.39 -15.86
CA SER A 439 7.22 0.63 -15.60
C SER A 439 6.84 1.38 -14.32
N LEU A 440 7.81 1.56 -13.43
CA LEU A 440 7.65 2.24 -12.15
C LEU A 440 8.75 3.29 -12.00
N SER A 441 8.37 4.57 -11.98
CA SER A 441 9.33 5.67 -11.96
C SER A 441 8.91 6.84 -11.09
N GLY A 442 9.88 7.68 -10.73
CA GLY A 442 9.59 8.97 -10.09
C GLY A 442 10.83 9.69 -9.57
N ASP A 443 10.65 11.00 -9.39
CA ASP A 443 11.67 12.00 -9.08
C ASP A 443 11.15 13.12 -8.16
N GLN A 444 9.89 13.07 -7.71
CA GLN A 444 9.26 14.10 -6.87
C GLN A 444 9.03 13.68 -5.41
N ARG A 445 9.03 12.39 -5.07
CA ARG A 445 8.75 11.91 -3.70
C ARG A 445 10.04 11.58 -2.92
N GLN A 446 9.95 11.73 -1.59
CA GLN A 446 11.01 11.36 -0.65
C GLN A 446 11.14 9.84 -0.49
N PHE A 447 10.01 9.15 -0.31
CA PHE A 447 9.95 7.70 -0.20
C PHE A 447 9.31 7.13 -1.46
N MET A 448 9.91 6.09 -2.04
CA MET A 448 9.39 5.40 -3.22
C MET A 448 9.63 3.89 -3.11
N THR A 449 8.58 3.08 -3.19
CA THR A 449 8.71 1.62 -3.25
C THR A 449 8.01 1.10 -4.49
N GLY A 450 8.72 0.42 -5.38
CA GLY A 450 8.13 -0.14 -6.59
C GLY A 450 7.11 -1.25 -6.27
N VAL A 451 7.59 -2.33 -5.64
CA VAL A 451 6.76 -3.44 -5.18
C VAL A 451 7.04 -3.74 -3.70
N SER A 452 5.99 -3.73 -2.89
CA SER A 452 5.98 -4.19 -1.49
C SER A 452 5.15 -5.46 -1.39
N LEU A 453 5.76 -6.54 -0.89
CA LEU A 453 5.11 -7.82 -0.62
C LEU A 453 5.28 -8.15 0.87
N SER A 454 4.21 -8.51 1.59
CA SER A 454 4.33 -8.88 3.01
C SER A 454 3.36 -9.96 3.50
N GLN A 455 3.91 -10.89 4.28
CA GLN A 455 3.16 -11.99 4.93
C GLN A 455 2.27 -12.82 3.96
N ASN A 456 2.62 -12.87 2.68
CA ASN A 456 1.93 -13.67 1.68
C ASN A 456 2.19 -15.16 1.92
N THR A 457 1.26 -16.01 1.51
CA THR A 457 1.39 -17.48 1.66
C THR A 457 1.17 -18.12 0.29
N PRO A 458 2.14 -17.97 -0.64
CA PRO A 458 1.82 -18.05 -2.05
C PRO A 458 1.89 -19.44 -2.67
N ALA A 459 0.81 -19.79 -3.37
CA ALA A 459 0.82 -20.79 -4.43
C ALA A 459 1.50 -20.25 -5.72
N LEU A 460 1.52 -18.92 -5.92
CA LEU A 460 2.27 -18.27 -6.99
C LEU A 460 2.62 -16.82 -6.62
N VAL A 461 3.91 -16.45 -6.71
CA VAL A 461 4.36 -15.05 -6.84
C VAL A 461 5.24 -14.94 -8.08
N LEU A 462 4.89 -14.03 -8.98
CA LEU A 462 5.72 -13.63 -10.10
C LEU A 462 5.80 -12.10 -10.15
N VAL A 463 6.96 -11.55 -9.78
CA VAL A 463 7.30 -10.15 -10.07
C VAL A 463 8.38 -10.17 -11.16
N GLY A 464 8.02 -9.85 -12.40
CA GLY A 464 9.00 -10.00 -13.49
C GLY A 464 8.71 -9.26 -14.79
N ASN A 465 9.78 -8.91 -15.51
CA ASN A 465 9.76 -8.03 -16.70
C ASN A 465 9.29 -6.60 -16.38
N ASN A 466 9.50 -6.13 -15.14
CA ASN A 466 9.21 -4.76 -14.74
C ASN A 466 10.47 -3.88 -14.82
N ASP A 467 10.27 -2.61 -15.17
CA ASP A 467 11.31 -1.60 -15.24
C ASP A 467 11.15 -0.64 -14.05
N PHE A 468 12.22 -0.37 -13.33
CA PHE A 468 12.25 0.53 -12.17
C PHE A 468 13.24 1.68 -12.42
N SER A 469 12.82 2.92 -12.17
CA SER A 469 13.60 4.14 -12.41
C SER A 469 13.31 5.22 -11.37
N PHE A 470 13.99 5.15 -10.23
CA PHE A 470 13.79 6.07 -9.09
C PHE A 470 14.99 7.00 -8.89
N SER A 471 14.73 8.30 -8.97
CA SER A 471 15.71 9.38 -8.76
C SER A 471 15.20 10.35 -7.69
N PRO A 472 15.05 9.92 -6.41
CA PRO A 472 14.48 10.76 -5.34
C PRO A 472 15.27 12.05 -5.11
N GLN A 473 14.59 13.12 -4.71
CA GLN A 473 15.22 14.43 -4.52
C GLN A 473 16.21 14.44 -3.34
N GLN A 474 17.39 15.02 -3.55
CA GLN A 474 18.43 15.16 -2.53
C GLN A 474 17.97 16.04 -1.34
N PHE A 475 18.06 15.51 -0.12
CA PHE A 475 17.69 16.24 1.11
C PHE A 475 18.80 16.17 2.17
N THR A 476 19.67 17.18 2.17
CA THR A 476 20.92 17.29 2.96
C THR A 476 20.74 17.46 4.49
N SER A 477 19.67 16.96 5.11
CA SER A 477 19.33 17.31 6.51
C SER A 477 18.58 16.26 7.34
N PHE A 478 18.46 15.01 6.89
CA PHE A 478 17.82 13.94 7.67
C PHE A 478 18.83 13.09 8.46
N ILE A 479 18.44 12.65 9.65
CA ILE A 479 19.25 11.78 10.53
C ILE A 479 19.14 10.30 10.10
N PHE A 480 17.97 9.92 9.55
CA PHE A 480 17.76 8.69 8.80
C PHE A 480 17.18 9.12 7.45
N PRO A 481 17.97 9.07 6.36
CA PRO A 481 17.54 9.62 5.09
C PRO A 481 16.55 8.69 4.34
N PRO A 482 15.60 9.24 3.53
CA PRO A 482 14.48 8.47 2.94
C PRO A 482 14.85 7.45 1.85
N GLU A 483 14.54 6.17 2.05
CA GLU A 483 14.88 5.14 1.04
C GLU A 483 13.92 5.04 -0.14
N ALA A 484 14.50 4.90 -1.33
CA ALA A 484 13.86 4.30 -2.49
C ALA A 484 14.14 2.79 -2.53
N ARG A 485 13.15 1.99 -2.92
CA ARG A 485 13.23 0.52 -2.93
C ARG A 485 12.59 -0.05 -4.20
N GLY A 486 13.31 -0.86 -4.96
CA GLY A 486 12.78 -1.51 -6.16
C GLY A 486 11.71 -2.54 -5.81
N ILE A 487 12.14 -3.65 -5.19
CA ILE A 487 11.27 -4.69 -4.62
C ILE A 487 11.64 -4.91 -3.15
N ILE A 488 10.66 -4.84 -2.25
CA ILE A 488 10.79 -5.31 -0.85
C ILE A 488 9.83 -6.47 -0.58
N ALA A 489 10.37 -7.54 0.00
CA ALA A 489 9.65 -8.76 0.34
C ALA A 489 9.86 -9.09 1.84
N ASN A 490 8.77 -8.97 2.60
CA ASN A 490 8.67 -9.21 4.04
C ASN A 490 7.80 -10.45 4.28
N GLU A 491 8.26 -11.60 3.79
CA GLU A 491 7.47 -12.82 3.72
C GLU A 491 7.69 -13.76 4.91
N ASN A 492 6.79 -14.72 5.10
CA ASN A 492 7.00 -15.84 6.02
C ASN A 492 7.65 -17.02 5.27
N PRO A 493 8.37 -17.94 5.96
CA PRO A 493 9.14 -19.00 5.31
C PRO A 493 8.32 -20.28 5.07
N PHE A 494 6.98 -20.20 5.08
CA PHE A 494 6.08 -21.35 5.08
C PHE A 494 5.15 -21.36 3.85
N GLY A 495 4.65 -22.54 3.48
CA GLY A 495 3.71 -22.72 2.36
C GLY A 495 4.32 -22.61 0.96
N VAL A 496 5.38 -21.81 0.77
CA VAL A 496 6.06 -21.60 -0.51
C VAL A 496 6.54 -22.92 -1.12
N VAL A 497 6.20 -23.13 -2.40
CA VAL A 497 6.64 -24.28 -3.19
C VAL A 497 7.85 -23.88 -4.03
N LEU A 498 8.80 -24.80 -4.23
CA LEU A 498 9.96 -24.60 -5.09
C LEU A 498 9.55 -24.12 -6.50
N GLY A 499 10.07 -22.97 -6.92
CA GLY A 499 9.77 -22.32 -8.20
C GLY A 499 8.43 -21.56 -8.26
N ALA A 500 7.62 -21.58 -7.20
CA ALA A 500 6.37 -20.83 -7.14
C ALA A 500 6.57 -19.33 -6.85
N TYR A 501 7.67 -18.96 -6.17
CA TYR A 501 8.01 -17.57 -5.86
C TYR A 501 9.20 -17.12 -6.71
N ARG A 502 8.97 -16.19 -7.64
CA ARG A 502 9.97 -15.75 -8.63
C ARG A 502 10.01 -14.22 -8.77
N LEU A 503 11.18 -13.65 -8.54
CA LEU A 503 11.54 -12.27 -8.85
C LEU A 503 12.47 -12.32 -10.08
N GLU A 504 11.94 -12.14 -11.29
CA GLU A 504 12.68 -12.50 -12.52
C GLU A 504 12.61 -11.52 -13.70
N ASN A 505 13.75 -11.29 -14.36
CA ASN A 505 13.86 -10.42 -15.55
C ASN A 505 13.46 -8.95 -15.27
N ASN A 506 13.66 -8.44 -14.05
CA ASN A 506 13.39 -7.03 -13.74
C ASN A 506 14.63 -6.17 -14.02
N LEU A 507 14.42 -4.98 -14.59
CA LEU A 507 15.46 -3.99 -14.83
C LEU A 507 15.33 -2.86 -13.80
N PHE A 508 16.39 -2.58 -13.06
CA PHE A 508 16.50 -1.42 -12.19
C PHE A 508 17.58 -0.51 -12.77
N SER A 509 17.24 0.75 -13.03
CA SER A 509 18.07 1.67 -13.83
C SER A 509 17.93 3.10 -13.33
N SER A 510 18.92 3.96 -13.62
CA SER A 510 18.92 5.37 -13.18
C SER A 510 18.71 5.52 -11.66
N ILE A 511 19.26 4.57 -10.89
CA ILE A 511 19.18 4.57 -9.44
C ILE A 511 20.20 5.57 -8.89
N SER A 512 19.73 6.73 -8.44
CA SER A 512 20.59 7.86 -8.04
C SER A 512 21.22 7.70 -6.64
N ALA A 513 22.44 8.21 -6.53
CA ALA A 513 23.51 7.81 -5.59
C ALA A 513 23.39 8.19 -4.09
N GLU A 514 22.19 8.29 -3.51
CA GLU A 514 22.05 8.53 -2.06
C GLU A 514 21.35 7.41 -1.27
N LEU A 515 20.27 6.77 -1.74
CA LEU A 515 19.31 6.09 -0.82
C LEU A 515 18.55 4.85 -1.36
N SER A 516 19.16 3.99 -2.17
CA SER A 516 18.36 3.11 -3.06
C SER A 516 18.73 1.61 -3.08
N LYS A 517 17.81 0.76 -2.62
CA LYS A 517 17.96 -0.72 -2.63
C LYS A 517 17.20 -1.36 -3.80
N GLY A 518 17.86 -2.19 -4.61
CA GLY A 518 17.26 -2.86 -5.77
C GLY A 518 16.24 -3.93 -5.38
N ILE A 519 16.71 -5.01 -4.73
CA ILE A 519 15.84 -6.06 -4.17
C ILE A 519 16.19 -6.27 -2.70
N THR A 520 15.20 -6.28 -1.82
CA THR A 520 15.36 -6.57 -0.38
C THR A 520 14.38 -7.65 0.05
N LEU A 521 14.89 -8.83 0.38
CA LEU A 521 14.13 -9.92 0.99
C LEU A 521 14.57 -10.04 2.47
N GLN A 522 13.70 -9.67 3.41
CA GLN A 522 14.02 -9.75 4.85
C GLN A 522 13.94 -11.17 5.40
N ASN A 523 13.09 -12.01 4.81
CA ASN A 523 12.89 -13.40 5.20
C ASN A 523 12.12 -14.15 4.09
N GLY A 524 12.46 -15.42 3.83
CA GLY A 524 11.76 -16.25 2.86
C GLY A 524 12.30 -17.68 2.78
N ARG A 525 11.69 -18.49 1.90
CA ARG A 525 12.12 -19.87 1.63
C ARG A 525 11.78 -20.28 0.21
N PHE A 526 12.67 -21.02 -0.46
CA PHE A 526 12.51 -21.48 -1.85
C PHE A 526 12.25 -20.37 -2.89
N ILE A 527 12.64 -19.13 -2.58
CA ILE A 527 12.48 -17.97 -3.47
C ILE A 527 13.58 -17.99 -4.53
N SER A 528 13.21 -17.76 -5.79
CA SER A 528 14.16 -17.58 -6.88
C SER A 528 14.22 -16.11 -7.32
N ILE A 529 15.44 -15.58 -7.41
CA ILE A 529 15.76 -14.22 -7.83
C ILE A 529 16.73 -14.33 -9.00
N ARG A 530 16.27 -14.07 -10.24
CA ARG A 530 17.04 -14.40 -11.44
C ARG A 530 16.86 -13.49 -12.65
N ASN A 531 17.88 -13.37 -13.50
CA ASN A 531 17.90 -12.49 -14.68
C ASN A 531 17.60 -11.01 -14.36
N ASN A 532 17.80 -10.54 -13.12
CA ASN A 532 17.55 -9.13 -12.80
C ASN A 532 18.82 -8.32 -13.04
N SER A 533 18.70 -7.17 -13.71
CA SER A 533 19.81 -6.23 -13.94
C SER A 533 19.63 -5.01 -13.04
N ILE A 534 20.62 -4.70 -12.20
CA ILE A 534 20.64 -3.56 -11.27
C ILE A 534 21.78 -2.63 -11.68
N LEU A 535 21.43 -1.48 -12.24
CA LEU A 535 22.37 -0.51 -12.82
C LEU A 535 22.19 0.86 -12.13
N SER A 536 23.28 1.43 -11.64
CA SER A 536 23.30 2.80 -11.11
C SER A 536 23.55 3.85 -12.21
N ASP A 537 23.67 5.12 -11.84
CA ASP A 537 23.98 6.25 -12.74
C ASP A 537 25.44 6.74 -12.63
N GLY A 538 26.26 6.10 -11.79
CA GLY A 538 27.67 6.43 -11.59
C GLY A 538 27.92 7.78 -10.89
N SER A 539 26.93 8.37 -10.20
CA SER A 539 27.14 9.62 -9.47
C SER A 539 27.83 9.41 -8.10
N ASN A 540 28.64 10.39 -7.67
CA ASN A 540 29.57 10.24 -6.52
C ASN A 540 28.82 10.08 -5.17
N PHE A 541 28.81 8.86 -4.64
CA PHE A 541 28.22 8.48 -3.35
C PHE A 541 28.92 9.17 -2.17
N SER A 542 28.17 9.53 -1.11
CA SER A 542 28.76 10.16 0.09
C SER A 542 28.16 9.79 1.46
N SER A 543 27.09 8.97 1.52
CA SER A 543 26.56 8.49 2.81
C SER A 543 25.74 7.20 2.73
N SER A 544 26.36 6.07 3.11
CA SER A 544 25.75 4.92 3.79
C SER A 544 24.50 4.21 3.20
N THR A 545 24.74 2.97 2.73
CA THR A 545 23.83 1.78 2.67
C THR A 545 23.06 1.41 1.38
N GLY A 546 23.72 0.59 0.53
CA GLY A 546 23.12 -0.66 0.02
C GLY A 546 22.60 -0.70 -1.43
N TYR A 547 23.49 -0.60 -2.42
CA TYR A 547 23.15 -0.64 -3.85
C TYR A 547 23.24 -2.04 -4.51
N GLY A 548 22.25 -2.89 -4.25
CA GLY A 548 22.22 -4.22 -4.85
C GLY A 548 21.04 -5.07 -4.41
N MET A 549 21.30 -6.35 -4.15
CA MET A 549 20.34 -7.28 -3.57
C MET A 549 20.69 -7.62 -2.12
N LYS A 550 19.78 -7.38 -1.17
CA LYS A 550 19.87 -7.93 0.19
C LYS A 550 18.93 -9.12 0.32
N VAL A 551 19.45 -10.32 0.54
CA VAL A 551 18.69 -11.58 0.39
C VAL A 551 18.82 -12.49 1.61
N ASN A 552 17.84 -12.44 2.51
CA ASN A 552 17.73 -13.37 3.64
C ASN A 552 16.71 -14.47 3.29
N THR A 553 17.16 -15.69 2.99
CA THR A 553 16.30 -16.81 2.60
C THR A 553 16.88 -18.14 3.02
N SER A 554 16.02 -19.16 3.15
CA SER A 554 16.44 -20.56 3.20
C SER A 554 16.19 -21.24 1.85
N ARG A 555 17.17 -22.01 1.35
CA ARG A 555 17.11 -22.77 0.08
C ARG A 555 16.64 -21.93 -1.11
N GLY A 556 17.14 -20.70 -1.19
CA GLY A 556 16.88 -19.79 -2.30
C GLY A 556 17.75 -20.08 -3.53
N PHE A 557 17.35 -19.51 -4.65
CA PHE A 557 18.05 -19.62 -5.94
C PHE A 557 18.30 -18.24 -6.52
N ILE A 558 19.48 -17.69 -6.25
CA ILE A 558 19.88 -16.35 -6.66
C ILE A 558 20.87 -16.51 -7.82
N GLY A 559 20.44 -16.25 -9.05
CA GLY A 559 21.33 -16.53 -10.19
C GLY A 559 21.05 -15.77 -11.47
N CYS A 560 22.08 -15.61 -12.30
CA CYS A 560 22.00 -14.88 -13.56
C CYS A 560 21.61 -13.40 -13.38
N ASN A 561 21.80 -12.83 -12.18
CA ASN A 561 21.58 -11.41 -11.94
C ASN A 561 22.86 -10.63 -12.28
N GLU A 562 22.68 -9.42 -12.79
CA GLU A 562 23.73 -8.50 -13.24
C GLU A 562 23.68 -7.27 -12.32
N ILE A 563 24.80 -6.93 -11.68
CA ILE A 563 24.92 -5.71 -10.85
C ILE A 563 26.17 -4.95 -11.29
N ALA A 564 26.00 -3.71 -11.75
CA ALA A 564 27.05 -2.96 -12.42
C ALA A 564 26.98 -1.42 -12.22
N GLU A 565 28.10 -0.76 -12.56
CA GLU A 565 28.29 0.70 -12.66
C GLU A 565 28.17 1.50 -11.35
N LEU A 566 28.68 0.99 -10.22
CA LEU A 566 28.95 1.81 -9.02
C LEU A 566 30.41 2.29 -9.05
N GLU A 567 30.67 3.61 -9.02
CA GLU A 567 32.05 4.13 -8.96
C GLU A 567 32.82 3.56 -7.75
N VAL A 568 33.97 2.92 -8.02
CA VAL A 568 34.79 2.25 -7.00
C VAL A 568 35.43 3.28 -6.05
N GLY A 569 34.72 3.56 -4.96
CA GLY A 569 35.10 4.50 -3.91
C GLY A 569 36.19 3.97 -2.97
N THR A 570 36.37 4.67 -1.85
CA THR A 570 37.22 4.20 -0.74
C THR A 570 36.38 3.41 0.27
N VAL A 571 36.70 2.12 0.47
CA VAL A 571 36.18 1.19 1.49
C VAL A 571 35.12 1.79 2.42
N ASN A 572 33.86 1.46 2.14
CA ASN A 572 32.73 1.75 3.01
C ASN A 572 31.87 0.48 3.07
N ASP A 573 31.90 -0.25 4.20
CA ASP A 573 31.27 -1.59 4.43
C ASP A 573 29.75 -1.71 4.16
N THR A 574 29.16 -0.63 3.65
CA THR A 574 27.75 -0.37 3.38
C THR A 574 27.34 -0.54 1.91
N GLU A 575 28.26 -0.73 0.97
CA GLU A 575 27.95 -0.87 -0.47
C GLU A 575 28.30 -2.27 -1.00
N PHE A 576 27.32 -2.97 -1.56
CA PHE A 576 27.42 -4.37 -1.94
C PHE A 576 26.56 -4.70 -3.18
N GLY A 577 27.07 -5.56 -4.08
CA GLY A 577 26.26 -6.09 -5.18
C GLY A 577 25.21 -7.10 -4.70
N ILE A 578 25.62 -8.04 -3.84
CA ILE A 578 24.73 -8.97 -3.14
C ILE A 578 25.17 -9.11 -1.67
N GLU A 579 24.26 -8.87 -0.72
CA GLU A 579 24.45 -9.15 0.71
C GLU A 579 23.44 -10.20 1.19
N ILE A 580 23.92 -11.16 1.98
CA ILE A 580 23.13 -12.28 2.51
C ILE A 580 23.37 -12.32 4.02
N ASN A 581 22.32 -12.09 4.82
CA ASN A 581 22.42 -12.24 6.27
C ASN A 581 21.62 -13.48 6.70
N SER A 582 22.29 -14.46 7.31
CA SER A 582 21.71 -15.74 7.73
C SER A 582 21.10 -16.54 6.57
N ASP A 583 21.94 -17.02 5.65
CA ASP A 583 21.55 -18.08 4.70
C ASP A 583 21.16 -19.38 5.44
N ALA A 584 20.35 -20.20 4.76
CA ALA A 584 20.23 -21.61 5.08
C ALA A 584 20.15 -22.46 3.82
N SER A 585 21.30 -23.00 3.38
CA SER A 585 21.42 -23.88 2.21
C SER A 585 20.96 -23.31 0.85
N SER A 586 21.31 -22.07 0.49
CA SER A 586 20.94 -21.46 -0.81
C SER A 586 22.04 -21.56 -1.87
N THR A 587 21.64 -21.43 -3.15
CA THR A 587 22.55 -21.49 -4.30
C THR A 587 22.65 -20.14 -5.00
N PHE A 588 23.89 -19.65 -5.15
CA PHE A 588 24.26 -18.44 -5.85
C PHE A 588 24.99 -18.81 -7.14
N ILE A 589 24.32 -18.70 -8.29
CA ILE A 589 24.79 -19.27 -9.56
C ILE A 589 24.80 -18.29 -10.72
N CYS A 590 25.93 -18.13 -11.41
CA CYS A 590 26.03 -17.30 -12.61
C CYS A 590 25.66 -15.82 -12.41
N ASN A 591 25.79 -15.26 -11.19
CA ASN A 591 25.63 -13.81 -11.01
C ASN A 591 26.89 -13.10 -11.54
N ASP A 592 26.68 -11.98 -12.21
CA ASP A 592 27.73 -11.10 -12.74
C ASP A 592 27.76 -9.83 -11.88
N MET A 593 28.91 -9.53 -11.31
CA MET A 593 29.12 -8.40 -10.42
C MET A 593 30.35 -7.63 -10.91
N ASP A 594 30.15 -6.34 -11.20
CA ASP A 594 31.21 -5.45 -11.65
C ASP A 594 31.05 -4.07 -11.01
N GLN A 595 32.17 -3.37 -10.76
CA GLN A 595 32.20 -2.01 -10.24
C GLN A 595 31.30 -1.85 -8.99
N THR A 596 31.71 -2.45 -7.87
CA THR A 596 31.08 -2.31 -6.54
C THR A 596 32.13 -2.29 -5.42
N ASP A 597 31.84 -1.68 -4.25
CA ASP A 597 32.79 -1.75 -3.12
C ASP A 597 32.94 -3.20 -2.62
N THR A 598 31.84 -3.86 -2.23
CA THR A 598 31.80 -5.33 -2.08
C THR A 598 31.04 -6.00 -3.22
N GLY A 599 31.55 -7.08 -3.82
CA GLY A 599 30.84 -7.88 -4.81
C GLY A 599 29.74 -8.72 -4.14
N LEU A 600 30.14 -9.84 -3.55
CA LEU A 600 29.28 -10.74 -2.78
C LEU A 600 29.67 -10.72 -1.29
N LYS A 601 28.70 -10.50 -0.40
CA LYS A 601 28.87 -10.42 1.05
C LYS A 601 28.01 -11.46 1.76
N ILE A 602 28.65 -12.42 2.43
CA ILE A 602 27.97 -13.53 3.12
C ILE A 602 28.20 -13.42 4.61
N MET A 603 27.13 -13.07 5.34
CA MET A 603 27.15 -12.85 6.78
C MET A 603 26.39 -13.97 7.50
N PHE A 604 27.06 -14.62 8.44
CA PHE A 604 26.46 -15.56 9.41
C PHE A 604 25.74 -16.76 8.75
N SER A 605 26.35 -17.43 7.77
CA SER A 605 25.75 -18.59 7.07
C SER A 605 25.56 -19.82 7.97
N ASP A 606 24.76 -20.80 7.53
CA ASP A 606 24.60 -22.11 8.19
C ASP A 606 25.58 -23.19 7.67
N ALA A 607 26.61 -22.73 6.93
CA ALA A 607 27.65 -23.51 6.29
C ALA A 607 27.21 -24.47 5.16
N ASN A 608 26.11 -24.17 4.46
CA ASN A 608 25.74 -24.92 3.24
C ASN A 608 25.43 -24.01 2.03
N THR A 609 26.11 -22.87 1.92
CA THR A 609 25.92 -21.94 0.79
C THR A 609 26.70 -22.43 -0.44
N ASP A 610 26.07 -22.48 -1.61
CA ASP A 610 26.74 -22.85 -2.87
C ASP A 610 27.08 -21.61 -3.70
N LEU A 611 28.35 -21.39 -4.00
CA LEU A 611 28.81 -20.34 -4.93
C LEU A 611 29.28 -20.97 -6.24
N ILE A 612 28.52 -20.79 -7.33
CA ILE A 612 28.73 -21.49 -8.61
C ILE A 612 28.85 -20.52 -9.79
N ALA A 613 29.98 -20.55 -10.50
CA ALA A 613 30.22 -19.82 -11.75
C ALA A 613 29.85 -18.33 -11.71
N ASN A 614 29.92 -17.68 -10.54
CA ASN A 614 29.73 -16.24 -10.41
C ASN A 614 30.99 -15.50 -10.87
N THR A 615 30.81 -14.31 -11.43
CA THR A 615 31.91 -13.46 -11.90
C THR A 615 32.11 -12.30 -10.92
N PHE A 616 33.37 -12.09 -10.54
CA PHE A 616 33.86 -10.94 -9.79
C PHE A 616 34.83 -10.16 -10.70
N ASN A 617 34.45 -8.94 -11.08
CA ASN A 617 35.28 -8.07 -11.91
C ASN A 617 35.93 -6.95 -11.07
N GLU A 618 35.60 -5.67 -11.27
CA GLU A 618 36.26 -4.57 -10.54
C GLU A 618 35.61 -4.32 -9.16
N HIS A 619 36.28 -4.75 -8.08
CA HIS A 619 35.79 -4.55 -6.71
C HIS A 619 36.88 -4.14 -5.72
N GLN A 620 36.49 -3.45 -4.65
CA GLN A 620 37.35 -3.24 -3.48
C GLN A 620 37.44 -4.49 -2.60
N VAL A 621 36.34 -5.26 -2.47
CA VAL A 621 36.29 -6.61 -1.90
C VAL A 621 35.43 -7.49 -2.81
N GLY A 622 36.03 -8.40 -3.59
CA GLY A 622 35.27 -9.26 -4.51
C GLY A 622 34.27 -10.18 -3.79
N LEU A 623 34.80 -11.04 -2.92
CA LEU A 623 34.02 -11.88 -2.01
C LEU A 623 34.35 -11.54 -0.54
N LEU A 624 33.34 -11.30 0.28
CA LEU A 624 33.43 -11.14 1.74
C LEU A 624 32.66 -12.27 2.44
N VAL A 625 33.33 -13.01 3.33
CA VAL A 625 32.72 -14.08 4.15
C VAL A 625 33.02 -13.82 5.63
N SER A 626 31.97 -13.78 6.47
CA SER A 626 32.15 -13.52 7.91
C SER A 626 32.45 -14.77 8.73
N ASP A 627 31.88 -15.91 8.33
CA ASP A 627 31.72 -17.13 9.13
C ASP A 627 31.54 -18.34 8.19
N ALA A 628 31.54 -19.57 8.71
CA ALA A 628 31.59 -20.79 7.89
C ALA A 628 30.50 -20.87 6.79
N ILE A 629 30.91 -21.11 5.53
CA ILE A 629 30.00 -21.29 4.36
C ILE A 629 29.97 -22.71 3.78
N GLY A 630 30.90 -23.58 4.19
CA GLY A 630 31.06 -24.95 3.67
C GLY A 630 31.97 -25.05 2.43
N ASP A 631 32.47 -26.26 2.17
CA ASP A 631 33.49 -26.55 1.15
C ASP A 631 33.01 -26.15 -0.28
N GLN A 632 33.89 -25.50 -1.06
CA GLN A 632 33.61 -25.02 -2.42
C GLN A 632 34.52 -25.74 -3.44
N VAL A 633 34.06 -26.86 -3.99
CA VAL A 633 34.89 -27.76 -4.82
C VAL A 633 34.74 -27.47 -6.32
N HIS A 634 35.61 -26.60 -6.85
CA HIS A 634 35.76 -26.26 -8.28
C HIS A 634 34.46 -25.84 -8.98
N ASN A 635 33.62 -25.10 -8.25
CA ASN A 635 32.34 -24.57 -8.70
C ASN A 635 32.46 -23.50 -9.82
N GLY A 636 33.66 -23.20 -10.35
CA GLY A 636 33.88 -22.41 -11.57
C GLY A 636 33.74 -20.89 -11.45
N ASN A 637 33.68 -20.31 -10.25
CA ASN A 637 33.66 -18.85 -10.06
C ASN A 637 34.91 -18.18 -10.65
N LEU A 638 34.77 -16.94 -11.12
CA LEU A 638 35.81 -16.18 -11.83
C LEU A 638 36.21 -14.91 -11.08
N TRP A 639 37.51 -14.70 -10.91
CA TRP A 639 38.10 -13.46 -10.36
C TRP A 639 38.92 -12.78 -11.46
N LEU A 640 38.34 -11.81 -12.15
CA LEU A 640 38.88 -11.27 -13.41
C LEU A 640 39.96 -10.22 -13.19
N GLU A 641 39.62 -9.07 -12.59
CA GLU A 641 40.54 -7.95 -12.38
C GLU A 641 41.05 -7.87 -10.93
N PRO A 642 42.29 -7.40 -10.69
CA PRO A 642 42.84 -7.22 -9.35
C PRO A 642 42.11 -6.12 -8.56
N ALA A 643 41.89 -6.34 -7.27
CA ALA A 643 41.30 -5.34 -6.40
C ALA A 643 42.23 -4.12 -6.22
N PRO A 644 41.70 -2.88 -6.05
CA PRO A 644 42.50 -1.67 -5.88
C PRO A 644 43.44 -1.66 -4.67
N SER A 645 44.20 -0.57 -4.53
CA SER A 645 45.23 -0.40 -3.51
C SER A 645 44.67 -0.41 -2.08
N GLY A 646 44.66 -1.59 -1.44
CA GLY A 646 44.13 -1.84 -0.10
C GLY A 646 42.90 -2.76 -0.07
N GLY A 647 42.42 -3.16 -1.25
CA GLY A 647 41.34 -4.12 -1.44
C GLY A 647 41.82 -5.56 -1.62
N TRP A 648 40.85 -6.46 -1.76
CA TRP A 648 41.03 -7.91 -1.84
C TRP A 648 40.09 -8.54 -2.86
N GLN A 649 40.53 -9.54 -3.61
CA GLN A 649 39.63 -10.32 -4.47
C GLN A 649 38.79 -11.32 -3.64
N ALA A 650 39.30 -11.75 -2.49
CA ALA A 650 38.53 -12.43 -1.44
C ALA A 650 39.01 -12.03 -0.03
N PHE A 651 38.07 -11.79 0.89
CA PHE A 651 38.31 -11.44 2.29
C PHE A 651 37.47 -12.30 3.24
N HIS A 652 38.13 -12.98 4.20
CA HIS A 652 37.47 -13.69 5.29
C HIS A 652 37.58 -12.87 6.59
N GLU A 653 36.49 -12.60 7.31
CA GLU A 653 36.54 -11.77 8.52
C GLU A 653 37.09 -12.51 9.75
N SER A 654 36.73 -13.79 9.92
CA SER A 654 37.30 -14.61 11.00
C SER A 654 38.83 -14.67 10.91
N SER A 655 39.44 -14.72 12.10
CA SER A 655 40.88 -14.95 12.26
C SER A 655 41.23 -16.34 12.79
N ASP A 656 40.24 -17.22 12.99
CA ASP A 656 40.45 -18.60 13.41
C ASP A 656 40.66 -19.51 12.18
N PRO A 657 41.79 -20.23 12.07
CA PRO A 657 42.03 -21.18 10.97
C PRO A 657 41.00 -22.32 10.86
N ALA A 658 40.19 -22.60 11.89
CA ALA A 658 39.12 -23.59 11.82
C ALA A 658 37.94 -23.09 10.97
N VAL A 659 37.37 -21.93 11.30
CA VAL A 659 36.25 -21.32 10.56
C VAL A 659 36.62 -21.03 9.10
N ILE A 660 37.88 -20.65 8.85
CA ILE A 660 38.43 -20.41 7.51
C ILE A 660 38.53 -21.72 6.68
N ILE A 661 38.85 -22.86 7.30
CA ILE A 661 38.98 -24.14 6.56
C ILE A 661 37.64 -24.86 6.40
N ASP A 662 36.66 -24.63 7.28
CA ASP A 662 35.24 -24.99 7.10
C ASP A 662 34.55 -24.14 5.98
N SER A 663 35.34 -23.44 5.15
CA SER A 663 34.96 -22.63 4.00
C SER A 663 35.96 -22.76 2.83
N GLU A 664 36.75 -23.84 2.74
CA GLU A 664 37.85 -23.97 1.77
C GLU A 664 37.39 -24.01 0.31
N PHE A 665 38.03 -23.19 -0.54
CA PHE A 665 37.88 -23.21 -1.99
C PHE A 665 38.95 -24.10 -2.64
N ILE A 666 38.53 -25.24 -3.20
CA ILE A 666 39.41 -26.21 -3.88
C ILE A 666 39.26 -26.03 -5.39
N THR A 667 40.29 -25.55 -6.10
CA THR A 667 40.15 -25.01 -7.47
C THR A 667 41.26 -25.42 -8.44
N ASP A 668 40.95 -25.58 -9.74
CA ASP A 668 41.97 -25.86 -10.77
C ASP A 668 42.54 -24.58 -11.40
N GLY A 669 43.58 -24.03 -10.76
CA GLY A 669 44.36 -22.90 -11.28
C GLY A 669 45.29 -23.26 -12.45
N PHE A 670 45.38 -24.53 -12.84
CA PHE A 670 46.15 -24.99 -13.99
C PHE A 670 45.29 -25.05 -15.27
N GLU A 671 43.97 -25.27 -15.11
CA GLU A 671 42.97 -25.09 -16.16
C GLU A 671 42.80 -23.61 -16.54
N ASN A 672 42.54 -22.75 -15.55
CA ASN A 672 42.35 -21.31 -15.74
C ASN A 672 42.82 -20.52 -14.51
N SER A 673 43.74 -19.56 -14.71
CA SER A 673 44.24 -18.73 -13.63
C SER A 673 43.18 -17.81 -13.01
N PHE A 674 42.09 -17.51 -13.72
CA PHE A 674 40.96 -16.75 -13.17
C PHE A 674 40.07 -17.56 -12.23
N PHE A 675 40.37 -18.85 -11.98
CA PHE A 675 39.73 -19.64 -10.92
C PHE A 675 40.43 -19.51 -9.55
N LEU A 676 41.42 -18.62 -9.40
CA LEU A 676 41.93 -18.24 -8.08
C LEU A 676 42.05 -16.72 -7.93
N PRO A 677 41.58 -16.14 -6.80
CA PRO A 677 41.92 -14.78 -6.43
C PRO A 677 43.43 -14.65 -6.13
N THR A 678 44.05 -13.61 -6.68
CA THR A 678 45.46 -13.26 -6.47
C THR A 678 45.70 -12.44 -5.20
N GLN A 679 44.63 -11.80 -4.68
CA GLN A 679 44.63 -11.01 -3.44
C GLN A 679 43.65 -11.64 -2.44
N VAL A 680 44.17 -12.45 -1.52
CA VAL A 680 43.42 -13.06 -0.41
C VAL A 680 44.05 -12.63 0.91
N ASN A 681 43.22 -12.26 1.89
CA ASN A 681 43.70 -11.78 3.20
C ASN A 681 44.26 -12.90 4.09
N THR A 682 43.72 -14.12 3.98
CA THR A 682 44.09 -15.31 4.74
C THR A 682 44.83 -16.33 3.87
N GLY A 683 45.83 -17.00 4.46
CA GLY A 683 46.42 -18.20 3.87
C GLY A 683 45.60 -19.44 4.25
N GLN A 684 45.64 -20.48 3.40
CA GLN A 684 44.89 -21.75 3.50
C GLN A 684 43.40 -21.72 3.09
N TRP A 685 42.77 -20.56 2.90
CA TRP A 685 41.36 -20.49 2.48
C TRP A 685 41.10 -20.94 1.03
N PHE A 686 42.09 -20.74 0.15
CA PHE A 686 42.08 -21.24 -1.22
C PHE A 686 43.22 -22.24 -1.42
N SER A 687 42.90 -23.42 -1.96
CA SER A 687 43.88 -24.40 -2.41
C SER A 687 43.72 -24.70 -3.89
N THR A 688 44.83 -25.12 -4.53
CA THR A 688 44.81 -25.50 -5.94
C THR A 688 45.16 -26.96 -6.16
N VAL A 689 44.31 -27.63 -6.92
CA VAL A 689 44.34 -29.07 -7.22
C VAL A 689 44.03 -29.22 -8.70
N ALA A 690 44.71 -30.13 -9.40
CA ALA A 690 44.44 -30.41 -10.80
C ALA A 690 43.34 -31.47 -10.96
N ASP A 691 42.42 -31.27 -11.90
CA ASP A 691 41.22 -32.10 -12.15
C ASP A 691 40.38 -32.45 -10.88
N PRO A 692 40.05 -31.50 -9.97
CA PRO A 692 39.37 -31.80 -8.69
C PRO A 692 37.89 -32.19 -8.86
N ALA A 693 37.19 -31.53 -9.78
CA ALA A 693 35.82 -31.81 -10.21
C ALA A 693 35.64 -31.34 -11.67
N ALA A 694 34.43 -31.46 -12.22
CA ALA A 694 34.11 -30.95 -13.55
C ALA A 694 33.75 -29.46 -13.50
N THR A 695 34.42 -28.65 -14.31
CA THR A 695 34.28 -27.19 -14.37
C THR A 695 32.86 -26.76 -14.72
N ILE A 696 32.16 -26.15 -13.76
CA ILE A 696 30.83 -25.59 -14.00
C ILE A 696 30.98 -24.23 -14.68
N THR A 697 30.27 -24.02 -15.78
CA THR A 697 30.24 -22.75 -16.52
C THR A 697 28.83 -22.37 -16.91
N CYS A 698 28.53 -21.08 -16.89
CA CYS A 698 27.28 -20.54 -17.41
C CYS A 698 27.17 -20.76 -18.93
N PRO A 699 25.94 -20.85 -19.48
CA PRO A 699 25.69 -20.53 -20.88
C PRO A 699 26.17 -19.10 -21.21
N THR A 700 26.16 -18.75 -22.48
CA THR A 700 26.55 -17.41 -22.94
C THR A 700 25.83 -16.30 -22.16
N SER A 701 26.59 -15.27 -21.76
CA SER A 701 26.13 -14.09 -21.00
C SER A 701 24.70 -13.64 -21.38
N GLY A 702 23.87 -13.42 -20.37
CA GLY A 702 22.45 -13.15 -20.50
C GLY A 702 21.55 -14.40 -20.61
N GLN A 703 22.07 -15.62 -20.44
CA GLN A 703 21.26 -16.85 -20.37
C GLN A 703 21.57 -17.70 -19.14
N CYS A 704 20.57 -17.90 -18.27
CA CYS A 704 20.63 -18.88 -17.20
C CYS A 704 20.88 -20.31 -17.71
N PRO A 705 21.65 -21.13 -16.97
CA PRO A 705 21.58 -22.60 -17.06
C PRO A 705 20.14 -23.13 -17.03
N ASP A 706 19.85 -24.09 -17.92
CA ASP A 706 18.60 -24.85 -17.90
C ASP A 706 18.42 -25.54 -16.53
N GLY A 707 17.25 -25.36 -15.91
CA GLY A 707 16.95 -25.94 -14.60
C GLY A 707 17.25 -25.08 -13.37
N ILE A 708 17.72 -23.82 -13.51
CA ILE A 708 17.80 -22.91 -12.36
C ILE A 708 16.45 -22.74 -11.66
N GLY A 709 16.46 -22.89 -10.34
CA GLY A 709 15.26 -23.00 -9.50
C GLY A 709 14.78 -24.43 -9.25
N ALA A 710 15.48 -25.45 -9.75
CA ALA A 710 15.25 -26.86 -9.44
C ALA A 710 16.18 -27.38 -8.33
N ILE A 711 15.89 -28.58 -7.82
CA ILE A 711 16.67 -29.23 -6.76
C ILE A 711 18.09 -29.54 -7.27
N THR A 712 19.13 -29.08 -6.57
CA THR A 712 20.54 -29.37 -6.88
C THR A 712 20.97 -30.74 -6.35
N GLU A 713 22.09 -31.29 -6.85
CA GLU A 713 22.63 -32.56 -6.36
C GLU A 713 23.03 -32.46 -4.87
N LYS A 714 23.57 -31.32 -4.42
CA LYS A 714 23.88 -31.06 -2.99
C LYS A 714 22.64 -31.04 -2.09
N MET A 715 21.46 -30.65 -2.59
CA MET A 715 20.21 -30.78 -1.84
C MET A 715 19.74 -32.24 -1.67
N LEU A 716 20.27 -33.18 -2.46
CA LEU A 716 19.89 -34.59 -2.48
C LEU A 716 20.92 -35.53 -1.83
N GLU A 717 22.16 -35.09 -1.62
CA GLU A 717 23.26 -35.89 -1.08
C GLU A 717 23.73 -35.40 0.31
N ILE A 718 24.85 -35.96 0.79
CA ILE A 718 25.53 -35.64 2.05
C ILE A 718 27.01 -35.35 1.74
N ASP A 719 27.50 -34.19 2.14
CA ASP A 719 28.90 -33.76 1.94
C ASP A 719 29.73 -33.79 3.24
N SER A 720 30.92 -33.18 3.21
CA SER A 720 31.84 -33.01 4.35
C SER A 720 31.28 -32.07 5.42
N THR A 721 30.69 -30.95 5.03
CA THR A 721 30.17 -29.95 5.95
C THR A 721 28.94 -30.46 6.70
N ASP A 722 28.08 -31.24 6.03
CA ASP A 722 27.00 -32.00 6.66
C ASP A 722 27.49 -32.93 7.76
N GLN A 723 28.63 -33.60 7.56
CA GLN A 723 29.24 -34.48 8.56
C GLN A 723 29.72 -33.68 9.77
N PHE A 724 30.28 -32.48 9.58
CA PHE A 724 30.70 -31.60 10.68
C PHE A 724 29.50 -31.03 11.45
N VAL A 725 28.46 -30.56 10.76
CA VAL A 725 27.18 -30.11 11.38
C VAL A 725 26.53 -31.25 12.16
N ALA A 726 26.46 -32.47 11.60
CA ALA A 726 25.87 -33.64 12.25
C ALA A 726 26.66 -34.14 13.47
N ASN A 727 27.99 -34.00 13.49
CA ASN A 727 28.82 -34.30 14.66
C ASN A 727 28.79 -33.17 15.71
N GLY A 728 28.46 -31.94 15.33
CA GLY A 728 28.66 -30.76 16.16
C GLY A 728 30.13 -30.36 16.28
N THR A 729 30.87 -30.44 15.17
CA THR A 729 32.32 -30.16 15.09
C THR A 729 32.69 -29.15 14.01
N ILE A 730 31.69 -28.43 13.48
CA ILE A 730 31.92 -27.23 12.67
C ILE A 730 32.10 -26.05 13.63
N ASP A 731 33.11 -25.20 13.38
CA ASP A 731 33.38 -24.02 14.20
C ASP A 731 32.75 -22.76 13.58
N PHE A 732 32.30 -21.83 14.44
CA PHE A 732 31.73 -20.54 14.05
C PHE A 732 32.30 -19.42 14.95
N ASP A 733 32.55 -18.24 14.40
CA ASP A 733 33.16 -17.11 15.14
C ASP A 733 32.18 -16.46 16.13
N LEU A 734 30.92 -16.26 15.71
CA LEU A 734 29.92 -15.53 16.49
C LEU A 734 28.75 -16.44 16.90
N TYR A 735 28.43 -16.44 18.20
CA TYR A 735 27.34 -17.24 18.78
C TYR A 735 27.35 -18.73 18.33
N PRO A 736 28.48 -19.46 18.47
CA PRO A 736 28.64 -20.79 17.88
C PRO A 736 27.63 -21.84 18.37
N SER A 737 27.18 -21.75 19.62
CA SER A 737 26.11 -22.62 20.13
C SER A 737 24.78 -22.36 19.44
N GLU A 738 24.52 -21.10 19.08
CA GLU A 738 23.30 -20.70 18.39
C GLU A 738 23.34 -21.02 16.88
N GLN A 739 24.45 -20.74 16.19
CA GLN A 739 24.59 -21.06 14.78
C GLN A 739 24.64 -22.57 14.53
N LEU A 740 25.28 -23.36 15.40
CA LEU A 740 25.26 -24.83 15.28
C LEU A 740 23.85 -25.42 15.45
N TRP A 741 23.04 -24.92 16.40
CA TRP A 741 21.66 -25.36 16.55
C TRP A 741 20.82 -25.04 15.31
N ARG A 742 21.04 -23.86 14.71
CA ARG A 742 20.42 -23.45 13.45
C ARG A 742 20.81 -24.37 12.29
N ALA A 743 22.10 -24.60 12.06
CA ALA A 743 22.60 -25.49 11.00
C ALA A 743 22.06 -26.93 11.15
N GLN A 744 22.09 -27.50 12.36
CA GLN A 744 21.52 -28.83 12.62
C GLN A 744 20.01 -28.90 12.32
N ARG A 745 19.26 -27.83 12.63
CA ARG A 745 17.83 -27.72 12.33
C ARG A 745 17.56 -27.71 10.83
N HIS A 746 18.33 -26.95 10.05
CA HIS A 746 18.21 -26.90 8.59
C HIS A 746 18.65 -28.20 7.92
N LEU A 747 19.75 -28.82 8.38
CA LEU A 747 20.22 -30.14 7.91
C LEU A 747 19.16 -31.23 8.12
N TYR A 748 18.61 -31.33 9.33
CA TYR A 748 17.53 -32.29 9.62
C TYR A 748 16.33 -32.05 8.70
N ALA A 749 15.92 -30.79 8.52
CA ALA A 749 14.84 -30.46 7.59
C ALA A 749 15.19 -30.81 6.13
N ARG A 750 16.43 -30.58 5.65
CA ARG A 750 16.87 -30.92 4.27
C ARG A 750 16.75 -32.42 4.03
N ILE A 751 17.30 -33.21 4.95
CA ILE A 751 17.25 -34.68 4.90
C ILE A 751 15.81 -35.20 4.88
N LYS A 752 14.91 -34.63 5.70
CA LYS A 752 13.51 -35.08 5.78
C LYS A 752 12.64 -34.57 4.63
N ASP A 753 12.87 -33.37 4.10
CA ASP A 753 12.10 -32.80 2.98
C ASP A 753 12.40 -33.50 1.66
N PHE A 754 13.67 -33.80 1.39
CA PHE A 754 14.12 -34.41 0.13
C PHE A 754 14.32 -35.93 0.21
N ASN A 755 14.17 -36.53 1.40
CA ASN A 755 14.43 -37.95 1.65
C ASN A 755 15.86 -38.37 1.23
N VAL A 756 16.85 -37.60 1.70
CA VAL A 756 18.28 -37.81 1.44
C VAL A 756 18.71 -39.20 1.94
N PRO A 757 19.42 -40.02 1.12
CA PRO A 757 19.77 -41.39 1.47
C PRO A 757 20.94 -41.45 2.46
N LEU A 758 20.66 -41.81 3.71
CA LEU A 758 21.68 -41.93 4.76
C LEU A 758 22.33 -43.33 4.81
N THR A 759 23.65 -43.38 5.00
CA THR A 759 24.39 -44.65 5.16
C THR A 759 24.38 -45.11 6.61
N TYR A 760 24.06 -46.39 6.86
CA TYR A 760 23.99 -46.92 8.22
C TYR A 760 25.34 -46.82 8.95
N GLY A 761 25.34 -46.13 10.10
CA GLY A 761 26.51 -45.98 10.96
C GLY A 761 27.39 -44.76 10.67
N THR A 762 26.96 -43.84 9.80
CA THR A 762 27.57 -42.50 9.70
C THR A 762 27.07 -41.56 10.81
N PRO A 763 27.76 -40.43 11.07
CA PRO A 763 27.30 -39.40 11.99
C PRO A 763 25.88 -38.91 11.71
N GLU A 764 25.56 -38.56 10.46
CA GLU A 764 24.26 -38.03 10.01
C GLU A 764 23.14 -39.03 10.29
N TYR A 765 23.39 -40.33 10.07
CA TYR A 765 22.44 -41.39 10.40
C TYR A 765 22.12 -41.44 11.91
N SER A 766 23.11 -41.22 12.76
CA SER A 766 22.95 -41.20 14.22
C SER A 766 22.37 -39.88 14.73
N PHE A 767 22.74 -38.76 14.09
CA PHE A 767 22.18 -37.43 14.29
C PHE A 767 20.68 -37.44 14.00
N VAL A 768 20.24 -37.95 12.85
CA VAL A 768 18.82 -38.00 12.48
C VAL A 768 17.98 -38.84 13.44
N GLN A 769 18.50 -39.98 13.94
CA GLN A 769 17.81 -40.77 14.99
C GLN A 769 17.68 -39.99 16.32
N THR A 770 18.69 -39.21 16.67
CA THR A 770 18.66 -38.37 17.87
C THR A 770 17.68 -37.22 17.69
N ALA A 771 17.79 -36.51 16.56
CA ALA A 771 16.96 -35.37 16.19
C ALA A 771 15.46 -35.71 16.17
N GLU A 772 15.08 -36.89 15.62
CA GLU A 772 13.71 -37.43 15.63
C GLU A 772 13.04 -37.49 17.01
N THR A 773 13.83 -37.60 18.09
CA THR A 773 13.33 -37.69 19.47
C THR A 773 13.59 -36.43 20.31
N SER A 774 14.13 -35.39 19.68
CA SER A 774 14.52 -34.13 20.31
C SER A 774 13.59 -32.97 19.94
N ASN A 775 13.85 -31.79 20.49
CA ASN A 775 13.17 -30.56 20.09
C ASN A 775 13.35 -30.23 18.59
N ILE A 776 14.47 -30.58 17.95
CA ILE A 776 14.67 -30.36 16.49
C ILE A 776 13.59 -31.09 15.69
N GLY A 777 13.38 -32.38 15.97
CA GLY A 777 12.33 -33.17 15.33
C GLY A 777 10.91 -32.68 15.67
N ALA A 778 10.70 -32.21 16.90
CA ALA A 778 9.42 -31.67 17.33
C ALA A 778 9.07 -30.33 16.67
N PHE A 779 10.04 -29.42 16.52
CA PHE A 779 9.88 -28.17 15.76
C PHE A 779 9.59 -28.48 14.29
N TYR A 780 10.40 -29.34 13.65
CA TYR A 780 10.16 -29.76 12.26
C TYR A 780 8.73 -30.30 12.07
N LEU A 781 8.23 -31.16 12.97
CA LEU A 781 6.86 -31.69 12.88
C LEU A 781 5.77 -30.60 13.03
N ALA A 782 6.00 -29.58 13.86
CA ALA A 782 5.11 -28.43 13.95
C ALA A 782 5.18 -27.56 12.69
N GLU A 783 6.37 -27.33 12.14
CA GLU A 783 6.60 -26.54 10.92
C GLU A 783 6.00 -27.20 9.69
N LYS A 784 6.13 -28.53 9.53
CA LYS A 784 5.42 -29.26 8.46
C LYS A 784 3.89 -29.14 8.60
N LYS A 785 3.36 -29.02 9.83
CA LYS A 785 1.93 -28.74 10.05
C LYS A 785 1.54 -27.29 9.72
N ILE A 786 2.47 -26.34 9.71
CA ILE A 786 2.26 -24.96 9.22
C ILE A 786 2.43 -24.89 7.69
N GLU A 787 3.32 -25.69 7.10
CA GLU A 787 3.38 -25.84 5.64
C GLU A 787 2.10 -26.50 5.09
N GLU A 788 1.57 -27.53 5.76
CA GLU A 788 0.31 -28.20 5.41
C GLU A 788 -0.94 -27.31 5.54
N THR A 789 -0.88 -26.18 6.25
CA THR A 789 -2.01 -25.23 6.36
C THR A 789 -1.98 -24.18 5.29
N LEU A 790 -0.78 -23.78 4.86
CA LEU A 790 -0.57 -22.71 3.89
C LEU A 790 -0.42 -23.20 2.45
N ARG A 791 -0.11 -24.48 2.26
CA ARG A 791 -0.02 -25.12 0.96
C ARG A 791 -1.26 -25.95 0.64
N PRO A 792 -2.08 -25.58 -0.37
CA PRO A 792 -3.14 -26.45 -0.86
C PRO A 792 -2.60 -27.74 -1.50
N ASP A 793 -3.46 -28.76 -1.58
CA ASP A 793 -3.14 -30.02 -2.27
C ASP A 793 -2.71 -29.74 -3.72
N ALA A 794 -1.59 -30.30 -4.17
CA ALA A 794 -0.98 -29.93 -5.45
C ALA A 794 -1.86 -30.22 -6.68
N VAL A 795 -2.78 -31.19 -6.61
CA VAL A 795 -3.76 -31.44 -7.68
C VAL A 795 -4.87 -30.40 -7.62
N LEU A 796 -5.34 -30.07 -6.42
CA LEU A 796 -6.39 -29.07 -6.19
C LEU A 796 -5.92 -27.66 -6.57
N ASP A 797 -4.68 -27.32 -6.26
CA ASP A 797 -4.08 -26.03 -6.60
C ASP A 797 -3.85 -25.88 -8.11
N SER A 798 -3.44 -26.94 -8.81
CA SER A 798 -3.38 -26.95 -10.28
C SER A 798 -4.75 -26.69 -10.90
N VAL A 799 -5.82 -27.32 -10.39
CA VAL A 799 -7.20 -27.07 -10.88
C VAL A 799 -7.64 -25.63 -10.58
N ILE A 800 -7.30 -25.08 -9.41
CA ILE A 800 -7.56 -23.68 -9.08
C ILE A 800 -6.74 -22.73 -9.97
N GLN A 801 -5.51 -23.09 -10.37
CA GLN A 801 -4.71 -22.31 -11.31
C GLN A 801 -5.32 -22.32 -12.72
N ASP A 802 -5.74 -23.48 -13.23
CA ASP A 802 -6.35 -23.60 -14.55
C ASP A 802 -7.65 -22.77 -14.62
N LEU A 803 -8.54 -22.92 -13.62
CA LEU A 803 -9.78 -22.13 -13.50
C LEU A 803 -9.54 -20.63 -13.36
N ASN A 804 -8.48 -20.21 -12.65
CA ASN A 804 -8.11 -18.80 -12.56
C ASN A 804 -7.52 -18.26 -13.87
N THR A 805 -6.81 -19.08 -14.63
CA THR A 805 -6.26 -18.71 -15.95
C THR A 805 -7.40 -18.53 -16.95
N GLU A 806 -8.36 -19.47 -17.01
CA GLU A 806 -9.57 -19.34 -17.83
C GLU A 806 -10.41 -18.12 -17.44
N ARG A 807 -10.51 -17.83 -16.13
CA ARG A 807 -11.19 -16.64 -15.61
C ARG A 807 -10.48 -15.35 -16.03
N GLN A 808 -9.14 -15.30 -15.98
CA GLN A 808 -8.33 -14.17 -16.40
C GLN A 808 -8.44 -13.92 -17.92
N GLU A 809 -8.36 -14.98 -18.73
CA GLU A 809 -8.52 -14.88 -20.19
C GLU A 809 -9.93 -14.40 -20.56
N THR A 810 -10.97 -14.87 -19.85
CA THR A 810 -12.35 -14.40 -20.05
C THR A 810 -12.50 -12.94 -19.63
N MET A 811 -11.89 -12.51 -18.51
CA MET A 811 -11.88 -11.10 -18.09
C MET A 811 -11.22 -10.19 -19.13
N SER A 812 -10.05 -10.55 -19.67
CA SER A 812 -9.38 -9.75 -20.72
C SER A 812 -10.08 -9.79 -22.10
N SER A 813 -11.15 -10.59 -22.22
CA SER A 813 -12.07 -10.56 -23.37
C SER A 813 -13.24 -9.58 -23.17
N LEU A 814 -13.51 -9.12 -21.94
CA LEU A 814 -14.53 -8.10 -21.65
C LEU A 814 -14.14 -6.73 -22.21
N SER A 815 -12.88 -6.30 -22.06
CA SER A 815 -12.40 -5.01 -22.59
C SER A 815 -12.50 -4.92 -24.12
N GLN A 816 -12.23 -6.02 -24.82
CA GLN A 816 -12.45 -6.15 -26.27
C GLN A 816 -13.94 -6.02 -26.60
N THR A 817 -14.83 -6.55 -25.76
CA THR A 817 -16.27 -6.42 -25.92
C THR A 817 -16.75 -4.98 -25.61
N ASN A 818 -16.11 -4.27 -24.67
CA ASN A 818 -16.34 -2.83 -24.44
C ASN A 818 -15.88 -1.98 -25.64
N GLN A 819 -14.78 -2.33 -26.32
CA GLN A 819 -14.41 -1.69 -27.59
C GLN A 819 -15.49 -1.91 -28.67
N LEU A 820 -16.03 -3.13 -28.80
CA LEU A 820 -17.14 -3.40 -29.73
C LEU A 820 -18.40 -2.59 -29.38
N LEU A 821 -18.70 -2.41 -28.09
CA LEU A 821 -19.82 -1.56 -27.63
C LEU A 821 -19.59 -0.07 -27.95
N LEU A 822 -18.34 0.41 -27.92
CA LEU A 822 -17.96 1.77 -28.33
C LEU A 822 -18.06 1.97 -29.86
N GLU A 823 -17.72 0.95 -30.66
CA GLU A 823 -17.73 1.01 -32.14
C GLU A 823 -19.10 0.67 -32.77
N ALA A 824 -20.07 0.16 -31.99
CA ALA A 824 -21.34 -0.37 -32.47
C ALA A 824 -22.30 0.71 -33.04
N SER A 825 -22.17 0.99 -34.33
CA SER A 825 -22.93 2.01 -35.07
C SER A 825 -24.38 1.63 -35.47
N ASN A 826 -24.88 0.45 -35.08
CA ASN A 826 -26.29 0.08 -35.22
C ASN A 826 -26.75 -0.91 -34.14
N SER A 827 -28.05 -0.91 -33.85
CA SER A 827 -28.66 -1.66 -32.74
C SER A 827 -28.49 -3.18 -32.80
N THR A 828 -28.24 -3.77 -33.97
CA THR A 828 -28.05 -5.23 -34.09
C THR A 828 -26.66 -5.63 -33.60
N ASP A 829 -25.64 -4.87 -34.00
CA ASP A 829 -24.26 -5.12 -33.58
C ASP A 829 -24.08 -4.76 -32.10
N SER A 830 -24.74 -3.70 -31.61
CA SER A 830 -24.82 -3.40 -30.17
C SER A 830 -25.42 -4.57 -29.38
N LEU A 831 -26.54 -5.14 -29.84
CA LEU A 831 -27.22 -6.24 -29.14
C LEU A 831 -26.35 -7.51 -29.09
N ASN A 832 -25.64 -7.82 -30.17
CA ASN A 832 -24.70 -8.95 -30.21
C ASN A 832 -23.54 -8.76 -29.21
N ALA A 833 -22.98 -7.54 -29.11
CA ALA A 833 -21.91 -7.24 -28.16
C ALA A 833 -22.39 -7.27 -26.69
N VAL A 834 -23.58 -6.75 -26.39
CA VAL A 834 -24.18 -6.87 -25.04
C VAL A 834 -24.37 -8.34 -24.66
N GLN A 835 -24.95 -9.16 -25.54
CA GLN A 835 -25.17 -10.59 -25.26
C GLN A 835 -23.84 -11.35 -25.09
N LEU A 836 -22.78 -10.98 -25.81
CA LEU A 836 -21.44 -11.53 -25.60
C LEU A 836 -20.91 -11.19 -24.20
N LYS A 837 -21.05 -9.93 -23.76
CA LYS A 837 -20.62 -9.46 -22.43
C LYS A 837 -21.32 -10.22 -21.31
N VAL A 838 -22.64 -10.38 -21.40
CA VAL A 838 -23.44 -11.17 -20.44
C VAL A 838 -22.92 -12.62 -20.35
N ASN A 839 -22.70 -13.27 -21.50
CA ASN A 839 -22.18 -14.64 -21.54
C ASN A 839 -20.77 -14.77 -20.91
N GLN A 840 -19.90 -13.77 -21.11
CA GLN A 840 -18.57 -13.72 -20.49
C GLN A 840 -18.66 -13.54 -18.98
N LEU A 841 -19.51 -12.62 -18.49
CA LEU A 841 -19.73 -12.40 -17.05
C LEU A 841 -20.30 -13.66 -16.36
N ASP A 842 -21.27 -14.34 -16.96
CA ASP A 842 -21.83 -15.59 -16.40
C ASP A 842 -20.82 -16.75 -16.40
N THR A 843 -19.89 -16.76 -17.37
CA THR A 843 -18.75 -17.70 -17.36
C THR A 843 -17.82 -17.40 -16.19
N ILE A 844 -17.45 -16.13 -15.98
CA ILE A 844 -16.60 -15.69 -14.85
C ILE A 844 -17.25 -16.00 -13.50
N ARG A 845 -18.56 -15.73 -13.34
CA ARG A 845 -19.35 -16.08 -12.14
C ARG A 845 -19.32 -17.59 -11.87
N THR A 846 -19.46 -18.41 -12.91
CA THR A 846 -19.42 -19.88 -12.80
C THR A 846 -18.04 -20.38 -12.39
N LEU A 847 -16.97 -19.80 -12.96
CA LEU A 847 -15.59 -20.11 -12.60
C LEU A 847 -15.28 -19.70 -11.16
N LYS A 848 -15.63 -18.47 -10.72
CA LYS A 848 -15.47 -18.04 -9.31
C LYS A 848 -16.24 -18.96 -8.35
N THR A 849 -17.53 -19.22 -8.61
CA THR A 849 -18.36 -20.13 -7.79
C THR A 849 -17.69 -21.50 -7.62
N THR A 850 -17.04 -22.00 -8.67
CA THR A 850 -16.28 -23.26 -8.64
C THR A 850 -15.02 -23.13 -7.79
N VAL A 851 -14.22 -22.07 -7.99
CA VAL A 851 -12.99 -21.82 -7.21
C VAL A 851 -13.29 -21.62 -5.72
N ASP A 852 -14.29 -20.81 -5.34
CA ASP A 852 -14.69 -20.64 -3.93
C ASP A 852 -15.14 -21.95 -3.30
N SER A 853 -15.87 -22.79 -4.04
CA SER A 853 -16.28 -24.13 -3.58
C SER A 853 -15.08 -25.05 -3.31
N LEU A 854 -14.01 -24.95 -4.10
CA LEU A 854 -12.75 -25.66 -3.86
C LEU A 854 -11.94 -25.01 -2.72
N GLY A 855 -12.03 -23.69 -2.59
CA GLY A 855 -11.44 -22.88 -1.52
C GLY A 855 -11.94 -23.27 -0.13
N LEU A 856 -13.25 -23.47 0.03
CA LEU A 856 -13.85 -23.96 1.29
C LEU A 856 -13.26 -25.32 1.73
N ILE A 857 -12.96 -26.22 0.79
CA ILE A 857 -12.35 -27.53 1.07
C ILE A 857 -10.88 -27.38 1.51
N ILE A 858 -10.20 -26.31 1.11
CA ILE A 858 -8.85 -25.96 1.59
C ILE A 858 -8.95 -25.37 2.99
N GLU A 859 -9.89 -24.45 3.23
CA GLU A 859 -10.10 -23.81 4.54
C GLU A 859 -10.49 -24.80 5.65
N GLU A 860 -11.37 -25.77 5.38
CA GLU A 860 -11.71 -26.82 6.36
C GLU A 860 -10.46 -27.64 6.78
N LYS A 861 -9.54 -27.93 5.86
CA LYS A 861 -8.26 -28.59 6.16
C LYS A 861 -7.31 -27.66 6.91
N ARG A 862 -7.26 -26.38 6.52
CA ARG A 862 -6.39 -25.34 7.10
C ARG A 862 -6.67 -25.18 8.59
N VAL A 863 -7.94 -25.05 9.00
CA VAL A 863 -8.32 -24.93 10.42
C VAL A 863 -7.89 -26.15 11.25
N LEU A 864 -8.07 -27.36 10.72
CA LEU A 864 -7.68 -28.60 11.43
C LEU A 864 -6.16 -28.72 11.61
N SER A 865 -5.38 -28.43 10.57
CA SER A 865 -3.92 -28.51 10.65
C SER A 865 -3.30 -27.37 11.47
N LEU A 866 -3.90 -26.16 11.49
CA LEU A 866 -3.47 -25.06 12.37
C LEU A 866 -3.65 -25.44 13.85
N ALA A 867 -4.80 -26.04 14.20
CA ALA A 867 -5.04 -26.56 15.55
C ALA A 867 -4.04 -27.66 15.94
N SER A 868 -3.65 -28.52 14.98
CA SER A 868 -2.61 -29.53 15.20
C SER A 868 -1.22 -28.91 15.40
N ALA A 869 -0.85 -27.89 14.62
CA ALA A 869 0.42 -27.17 14.77
C ALA A 869 0.52 -26.49 16.15
N HIS A 870 -0.51 -25.74 16.54
CA HIS A 870 -0.59 -25.08 17.85
C HIS A 870 -0.52 -26.10 19.01
N SER A 871 -1.15 -27.27 18.87
CA SER A 871 -1.06 -28.34 19.88
C SER A 871 0.36 -28.92 20.02
N LEU A 872 1.05 -29.16 18.89
CA LEU A 872 2.45 -29.61 18.89
C LEU A 872 3.37 -28.57 19.54
N LEU A 873 3.31 -27.31 19.08
CA LEU A 873 4.12 -26.20 19.61
C LEU A 873 3.97 -26.05 21.11
N ASN A 874 2.74 -26.11 21.63
CA ASN A 874 2.49 -26.04 23.07
C ASN A 874 3.14 -27.20 23.85
N SER A 875 3.23 -28.41 23.28
CA SER A 875 3.88 -29.56 23.92
C SER A 875 5.41 -29.47 24.02
N ILE A 876 6.08 -28.69 23.15
CA ILE A 876 7.55 -28.55 23.13
C ILE A 876 8.04 -27.88 24.43
N SER A 877 8.97 -28.52 25.12
CA SER A 877 9.61 -27.99 26.33
C SER A 877 10.99 -27.44 25.99
N THR A 878 11.12 -26.13 25.96
CA THR A 878 12.29 -25.41 25.46
C THR A 878 13.42 -25.40 26.48
N SER A 879 14.64 -25.68 26.01
CA SER A 879 15.86 -25.87 26.83
C SER A 879 16.79 -24.66 26.84
N ASN A 880 16.67 -23.77 25.84
CA ASN A 880 17.52 -22.60 25.63
C ASN A 880 16.69 -21.41 25.08
N SER A 881 17.33 -20.26 24.87
CA SER A 881 16.68 -19.04 24.37
C SER A 881 16.14 -19.18 22.95
N MET A 882 16.91 -19.75 22.01
CA MET A 882 16.49 -19.92 20.60
C MET A 882 15.21 -20.74 20.49
N GLU A 883 15.14 -21.86 21.22
CA GLU A 883 13.94 -22.70 21.25
C GLU A 883 12.74 -21.94 21.83
N SER A 884 12.97 -21.04 22.79
CA SER A 884 11.93 -20.20 23.39
C SER A 884 11.44 -19.12 22.43
N ASP A 885 12.36 -18.39 21.78
CA ASP A 885 12.05 -17.35 20.79
C ASP A 885 11.42 -17.94 19.52
N TRP A 886 11.91 -19.08 19.01
CA TRP A 886 11.30 -19.77 17.87
C TRP A 886 9.92 -20.34 18.21
N LYS A 887 9.76 -20.95 19.39
CA LYS A 887 8.42 -21.37 19.87
C LYS A 887 7.47 -20.17 20.01
N PHE A 888 7.95 -19.02 20.49
CA PHE A 888 7.12 -17.81 20.56
C PHE A 888 6.70 -17.35 19.15
N MET A 889 7.65 -17.21 18.22
CA MET A 889 7.40 -16.74 16.86
C MET A 889 6.45 -17.67 16.08
N LEU A 890 6.64 -18.99 16.18
CA LEU A 890 5.73 -19.96 15.55
C LEU A 890 4.32 -19.93 16.16
N ASN A 891 4.17 -19.80 17.48
CA ASN A 891 2.84 -19.69 18.10
C ASN A 891 2.17 -18.37 17.72
N LEU A 892 2.89 -17.25 17.74
CA LEU A 892 2.37 -15.96 17.31
C LEU A 892 1.86 -16.04 15.87
N PHE A 893 2.68 -16.54 14.94
CA PHE A 893 2.31 -16.72 13.54
C PHE A 893 1.08 -17.63 13.34
N VAL A 894 1.01 -18.76 14.05
CA VAL A 894 -0.17 -19.64 14.01
C VAL A 894 -1.42 -18.95 14.58
N SER A 895 -1.32 -18.22 15.68
CA SER A 895 -2.45 -17.44 16.23
C SER A 895 -2.88 -16.31 15.30
N ARG A 896 -1.95 -15.66 14.57
CA ARG A 896 -2.30 -14.69 13.51
C ARG A 896 -3.20 -15.31 12.44
N LEU A 897 -2.87 -16.53 12.00
CA LEU A 897 -3.63 -17.28 10.98
C LEU A 897 -4.97 -17.82 11.47
N ILE A 898 -5.11 -18.11 12.77
CA ILE A 898 -6.36 -18.62 13.37
C ILE A 898 -7.32 -17.47 13.71
N GLU A 899 -6.84 -16.40 14.33
CA GLU A 899 -7.71 -15.43 15.01
C GLU A 899 -7.97 -14.14 14.23
N GLY A 900 -7.07 -13.73 13.34
CA GLY A 900 -7.24 -12.52 12.50
C GLY A 900 -7.22 -11.15 13.22
N ASN A 901 -7.37 -11.13 14.55
CA ASN A 901 -7.39 -9.95 15.47
C ASN A 901 -6.25 -8.93 15.25
N GLU A 902 -6.24 -7.78 15.92
CA GLU A 902 -5.01 -6.97 16.01
C GLU A 902 -3.99 -7.60 16.98
N MET A 903 -2.71 -7.25 16.84
CA MET A 903 -1.64 -7.72 17.74
C MET A 903 -1.64 -6.91 19.04
N SER A 904 -1.57 -7.56 20.20
CA SER A 904 -1.55 -6.85 21.48
C SER A 904 -0.28 -6.02 21.67
N LYS A 905 -0.31 -5.07 22.62
CA LYS A 905 0.84 -4.25 22.96
C LYS A 905 1.99 -5.08 23.54
N GLU A 906 1.64 -6.14 24.26
CA GLU A 906 2.55 -7.09 24.86
C GLU A 906 3.23 -7.96 23.79
N GLU A 907 2.47 -8.50 22.84
CA GLU A 907 3.01 -9.27 21.70
C GLU A 907 3.88 -8.40 20.79
N SER A 908 3.43 -7.20 20.42
CA SER A 908 4.22 -6.29 19.56
C SER A 908 5.50 -5.80 20.24
N THR A 909 5.53 -5.69 21.57
CA THR A 909 6.76 -5.42 22.35
C THR A 909 7.72 -6.62 22.32
N LEU A 910 7.21 -7.86 22.44
CA LEU A 910 8.03 -9.08 22.34
C LEU A 910 8.54 -9.33 20.92
N LEU A 911 7.71 -9.06 19.91
CA LEU A 911 8.08 -9.12 18.50
C LEU A 911 9.21 -8.13 18.19
N LEU A 912 9.09 -6.87 18.65
CA LEU A 912 10.12 -5.86 18.49
C LEU A 912 11.42 -6.24 19.21
N ARG A 913 11.36 -6.92 20.37
CA ARG A 913 12.54 -7.46 21.05
C ARG A 913 13.31 -8.45 20.17
N ILE A 914 12.61 -9.43 19.58
CA ILE A 914 13.22 -10.49 18.77
C ILE A 914 13.72 -9.93 17.42
N ALA A 915 13.02 -8.96 16.85
CA ALA A 915 13.45 -8.25 15.65
C ALA A 915 14.75 -7.43 15.87
N ASN A 916 14.94 -6.85 17.06
CA ASN A 916 16.16 -6.14 17.49
C ASN A 916 17.23 -7.06 18.11
N MET A 917 17.17 -8.38 17.91
CA MET A 917 18.32 -9.24 18.19
C MET A 917 19.28 -9.24 17.00
N CYS A 918 20.56 -9.54 17.26
CA CYS A 918 21.52 -9.91 16.22
C CYS A 918 20.98 -11.13 15.45
N ILE A 919 21.01 -11.08 14.13
CA ILE A 919 20.52 -12.15 13.27
C ILE A 919 21.32 -13.46 13.42
N ALA A 920 22.64 -13.41 13.69
CA ALA A 920 23.44 -14.60 14.00
C ALA A 920 22.99 -15.32 15.29
N LYS A 921 22.47 -14.57 16.29
CA LYS A 921 21.99 -15.13 17.57
C LYS A 921 20.53 -15.57 17.51
N GLY A 922 19.68 -14.82 16.83
CA GLY A 922 18.24 -15.10 16.75
C GLY A 922 17.80 -15.97 15.56
N GLY A 923 18.64 -16.06 14.51
CA GLY A 923 18.38 -16.84 13.30
C GLY A 923 17.01 -16.54 12.69
N ASP A 924 16.31 -17.60 12.28
CA ASP A 924 14.97 -17.53 11.70
C ASP A 924 13.96 -16.76 12.58
N ALA A 925 14.10 -16.82 13.91
CA ALA A 925 13.20 -16.12 14.82
C ALA A 925 13.31 -14.60 14.64
N THR A 926 14.53 -14.08 14.45
CA THR A 926 14.76 -12.67 14.14
C THR A 926 14.32 -12.32 12.72
N SER A 927 14.63 -13.14 11.72
CA SER A 927 14.19 -12.89 10.32
C SER A 927 12.67 -12.84 10.19
N LEU A 928 11.97 -13.83 10.77
CA LEU A 928 10.51 -13.84 10.83
C LEU A 928 9.95 -12.70 11.69
N ALA A 929 10.63 -12.32 12.79
CA ALA A 929 10.18 -11.20 13.63
C ALA A 929 10.25 -9.86 12.90
N ARG A 930 11.34 -9.56 12.19
CA ARG A 930 11.49 -8.35 11.37
C ARG A 930 10.43 -8.30 10.27
N SER A 931 10.29 -9.42 9.55
CA SER A 931 9.29 -9.62 8.50
C SER A 931 7.83 -9.43 8.97
N MET A 932 7.46 -9.96 10.15
CA MET A 932 6.14 -9.74 10.75
C MET A 932 5.98 -8.31 11.31
N TYR A 933 7.04 -7.69 11.82
CA TYR A 933 6.99 -6.33 12.36
C TYR A 933 6.90 -5.25 11.26
N ALA A 934 7.32 -5.55 10.02
CA ALA A 934 7.11 -4.67 8.87
C ALA A 934 5.63 -4.34 8.61
N ALA A 935 4.69 -5.20 9.03
CA ALA A 935 3.25 -4.93 8.98
C ALA A 935 2.76 -3.95 10.08
N ILE A 936 3.58 -3.66 11.09
CA ILE A 936 3.34 -2.67 12.16
C ILE A 936 4.06 -1.36 11.83
N ASN A 937 5.27 -1.43 11.29
CA ASN A 937 6.07 -0.29 10.84
C ASN A 937 6.91 -0.71 9.61
N PRO A 938 6.51 -0.37 8.38
CA PRO A 938 7.23 -0.75 7.16
C PRO A 938 8.52 0.06 6.93
N ASP A 939 8.66 1.19 7.63
CA ASP A 939 9.77 2.12 7.49
C ASP A 939 10.91 1.81 8.48
N ILE A 940 10.71 0.86 9.42
CA ILE A 940 11.75 0.44 10.36
C ILE A 940 12.92 -0.22 9.62
N GLN A 941 14.13 -0.01 10.15
CA GLN A 941 15.33 -0.68 9.71
C GLN A 941 16.02 -1.37 10.88
N PHE A 942 16.69 -2.48 10.59
CA PHE A 942 17.49 -3.24 11.54
C PHE A 942 18.92 -3.27 11.02
N ASP A 943 19.76 -2.43 11.61
CA ASP A 943 21.19 -2.36 11.31
C ASP A 943 21.89 -3.58 11.93
N ASP A 944 22.12 -4.62 11.14
CA ASP A 944 22.81 -5.82 11.60
C ASP A 944 24.28 -5.56 11.98
N ALA A 945 24.94 -4.52 11.43
CA ALA A 945 26.29 -4.17 11.85
C ALA A 945 26.29 -3.63 13.28
N LEU A 946 25.32 -2.79 13.64
CA LEU A 946 25.13 -2.32 15.02
C LEU A 946 24.58 -3.41 15.95
N LEU A 947 23.62 -4.22 15.50
CA LEU A 947 22.96 -5.25 16.31
C LEU A 947 23.83 -6.48 16.58
N CYS A 948 24.70 -6.87 15.64
CA CYS A 948 25.66 -7.97 15.79
C CYS A 948 27.06 -7.53 16.22
N SER A 949 27.35 -6.23 16.26
CA SER A 949 28.58 -5.74 16.90
C SER A 949 28.68 -6.26 18.35
N PRO A 950 29.75 -6.97 18.74
CA PRO A 950 29.95 -7.31 20.14
C PRO A 950 30.04 -6.01 20.95
N PRO A 951 29.33 -5.90 22.10
CA PRO A 951 29.27 -4.65 22.84
C PRO A 951 30.69 -4.20 23.23
N PRO A 952 31.05 -2.92 22.99
CA PRO A 952 32.44 -2.48 23.06
C PRO A 952 33.03 -2.78 24.43
N ALA A 953 34.13 -3.54 24.44
CA ALA A 953 34.77 -4.04 25.65
C ALA A 953 35.00 -2.89 26.65
N LEU A 954 34.19 -2.85 27.71
CA LEU A 954 34.10 -1.70 28.61
C LEU A 954 35.46 -1.42 29.25
N ALA A 955 36.13 -0.38 28.76
CA ALA A 955 37.49 -0.02 29.16
C ALA A 955 37.57 0.10 30.69
N ALA A 956 38.32 -0.82 31.30
CA ALA A 956 38.24 -1.09 32.73
C ALA A 956 38.38 0.19 33.57
N PRO A 957 37.34 0.62 34.30
CA PRO A 957 37.41 1.83 35.11
C PRO A 957 38.61 1.79 36.06
N THR A 958 39.26 2.94 36.23
CA THR A 958 40.32 3.10 37.25
C THR A 958 39.64 3.55 38.55
N PRO A 959 39.48 2.67 39.56
CA PRO A 959 38.70 3.01 40.74
C PRO A 959 39.45 3.97 41.65
N THR A 960 38.85 5.12 41.92
CA THR A 960 39.18 5.92 43.09
C THR A 960 38.46 5.36 44.32
N GLY A 961 39.14 4.50 45.08
CA GLY A 961 38.79 4.14 46.47
C GLY A 961 37.86 2.95 46.67
N ASN A 962 36.78 2.81 45.88
CA ASN A 962 35.79 1.75 46.09
C ASN A 962 36.14 0.46 45.35
N ALA A 963 35.84 -0.69 45.96
CA ALA A 963 35.94 -1.98 45.30
C ALA A 963 34.83 -2.18 44.25
N LEU A 964 35.18 -2.74 43.09
CA LEU A 964 34.24 -3.07 42.01
C LEU A 964 34.37 -4.54 41.56
N VAL A 965 33.30 -5.04 40.98
CA VAL A 965 33.23 -6.35 40.31
C VAL A 965 32.84 -6.15 38.85
N TYR A 966 33.48 -6.88 37.94
CA TYR A 966 33.23 -6.81 36.51
C TYR A 966 33.43 -8.19 35.84
N PRO A 967 32.63 -8.54 34.81
CA PRO A 967 31.42 -7.83 34.38
C PRO A 967 30.34 -7.84 35.47
N ASN A 968 29.38 -6.92 35.38
CA ASN A 968 28.23 -6.82 36.30
C ASN A 968 27.06 -6.15 35.54
N PRO A 969 26.08 -6.91 35.02
CA PRO A 969 25.80 -8.32 35.27
C PRO A 969 26.90 -9.31 34.83
N THR A 970 26.92 -10.51 35.42
CA THR A 970 27.86 -11.60 35.12
C THR A 970 27.15 -12.93 34.93
N SER A 971 27.67 -13.78 34.03
CA SER A 971 27.30 -15.21 33.93
C SER A 971 27.72 -16.01 35.17
N GLY A 972 28.58 -15.45 36.02
CA GLY A 972 29.14 -16.10 37.20
C GLY A 972 30.22 -17.14 36.89
N GLU A 973 30.58 -17.33 35.62
CA GLU A 973 31.68 -18.19 35.18
C GLU A 973 33.04 -17.52 35.35
N GLU A 974 33.10 -16.21 35.14
CA GLU A 974 34.25 -15.38 35.49
C GLU A 974 33.79 -14.08 36.16
N VAL A 975 34.33 -13.78 37.34
CA VAL A 975 34.09 -12.54 38.08
C VAL A 975 35.43 -11.95 38.50
N ASN A 976 35.79 -10.82 37.90
CA ASN A 976 36.98 -10.07 38.26
C ASN A 976 36.63 -9.03 39.34
N LEU A 977 37.36 -9.06 40.44
CA LEU A 977 37.27 -8.13 41.56
C LEU A 977 38.51 -7.24 41.59
N LYS A 978 38.29 -5.93 41.68
CA LYS A 978 39.34 -4.91 41.83
C LYS A 978 39.02 -4.02 43.03
N THR A 979 39.86 -4.08 44.05
CA THR A 979 39.75 -3.31 45.30
C THR A 979 40.77 -2.17 45.36
N GLY A 980 40.61 -1.24 46.31
CA GLY A 980 41.67 -0.31 46.69
C GLY A 980 42.73 -0.91 47.64
N TRP A 981 42.57 -2.18 48.06
CA TRP A 981 43.36 -2.81 49.12
C TRP A 981 44.67 -3.40 48.58
N THR A 982 45.59 -2.54 48.16
CA THR A 982 46.86 -2.94 47.53
C THR A 982 47.87 -3.58 48.49
N GLU A 983 47.75 -3.37 49.81
CA GLU A 983 48.61 -3.96 50.84
C GLU A 983 48.06 -5.30 51.39
N ALA A 984 46.75 -5.54 51.27
CA ALA A 984 46.11 -6.76 51.74
C ALA A 984 46.36 -7.93 50.78
N ASN A 985 46.73 -9.09 51.34
CA ASN A 985 47.06 -10.29 50.55
C ASN A 985 45.87 -11.25 50.38
N THR A 986 44.80 -11.10 51.18
CA THR A 986 43.56 -11.86 51.05
C THR A 986 42.33 -11.03 51.46
N ALA A 987 41.15 -11.45 51.01
CA ALA A 987 39.86 -10.94 51.49
C ALA A 987 38.87 -12.09 51.75
N GLU A 988 38.08 -11.99 52.82
CA GLU A 988 36.86 -12.80 52.97
C GLU A 988 35.77 -12.22 52.05
N ALA A 989 35.19 -13.06 51.20
CA ALA A 989 34.12 -12.72 50.28
C ALA A 989 32.87 -13.56 50.58
N ILE A 990 31.74 -12.90 50.85
CA ILE A 990 30.45 -13.53 51.17
C ILE A 990 29.38 -12.95 50.26
N LEU A 991 28.66 -13.81 49.53
CA LEU A 991 27.56 -13.42 48.67
C LEU A 991 26.22 -13.67 49.38
N PHE A 992 25.38 -12.64 49.49
CA PHE A 992 24.04 -12.71 50.06
C PHE A 992 22.98 -12.61 48.98
N ASN A 993 21.92 -13.43 49.08
CA ASN A 993 20.74 -13.32 48.22
C ASN A 993 19.83 -12.14 48.62
N GLY A 994 18.79 -11.86 47.82
CA GLY A 994 17.79 -10.81 48.10
C GLY A 994 16.99 -10.97 49.42
N LEU A 995 17.15 -12.08 50.15
CA LEU A 995 16.60 -12.27 51.50
C LEU A 995 17.64 -12.07 52.62
N GLY A 996 18.85 -11.61 52.28
CA GLY A 996 19.95 -11.41 53.23
C GLY A 996 20.60 -12.70 53.73
N GLN A 997 20.39 -13.83 53.05
CA GLN A 997 20.98 -15.13 53.42
C GLN A 997 22.30 -15.35 52.66
N PRO A 998 23.39 -15.78 53.32
CA PRO A 998 24.64 -16.11 52.64
C PRO A 998 24.48 -17.38 51.81
N VAL A 999 24.75 -17.31 50.50
CA VAL A 999 24.64 -18.42 49.55
C VAL A 999 25.99 -18.93 49.03
N TRP A 1000 27.04 -18.12 49.14
CA TRP A 1000 28.40 -18.44 48.70
C TRP A 1000 29.39 -17.71 49.61
N GLN A 1001 30.50 -18.37 49.97
CA GLN A 1001 31.56 -17.79 50.81
C GLN A 1001 32.92 -18.39 50.45
N ARG A 1002 33.91 -17.53 50.23
CA ARG A 1002 35.31 -17.90 49.97
C ARG A 1002 36.27 -16.89 50.62
N THR A 1003 37.49 -17.35 50.87
CA THR A 1003 38.64 -16.43 50.99
C THR A 1003 39.26 -16.31 49.61
N LEU A 1004 39.45 -15.08 49.13
CA LEU A 1004 40.11 -14.76 47.88
C LEU A 1004 41.56 -14.34 48.17
N GLU A 1005 42.50 -14.77 47.33
CA GLU A 1005 43.86 -14.22 47.32
C GLU A 1005 43.87 -12.93 46.50
N LEU A 1006 44.50 -11.87 47.03
CA LEU A 1006 44.56 -10.55 46.41
C LEU A 1006 45.97 -10.29 45.85
N PHE A 1007 46.05 -10.09 44.54
CA PHE A 1007 47.27 -9.71 43.83
C PHE A 1007 47.22 -8.21 43.53
N GLY A 1008 47.85 -7.41 44.40
CA GLY A 1008 47.83 -5.94 44.32
C GLY A 1008 46.42 -5.36 44.40
N GLY A 1009 45.56 -5.94 45.24
CA GLY A 1009 44.14 -5.57 45.38
C GLY A 1009 43.18 -6.21 44.37
N ASN A 1010 43.64 -7.07 43.45
CA ASN A 1010 42.80 -7.73 42.45
C ASN A 1010 42.62 -9.24 42.76
N ALA A 1011 41.45 -9.79 42.43
CA ALA A 1011 41.18 -11.24 42.47
C ALA A 1011 40.27 -11.65 41.31
N ASN A 1012 40.32 -12.92 40.93
CA ASN A 1012 39.40 -13.54 39.99
C ASN A 1012 38.75 -14.75 40.69
N PHE A 1013 37.44 -14.96 40.50
CA PHE A 1013 36.74 -16.11 41.05
C PHE A 1013 35.50 -16.48 40.24
N GLN A 1014 35.01 -17.70 40.47
CA GLN A 1014 33.80 -18.23 39.86
C GLN A 1014 32.71 -18.40 40.93
N LEU A 1015 31.46 -18.12 40.55
CA LEU A 1015 30.29 -18.29 41.42
C LEU A 1015 29.66 -19.68 41.30
N GLY A 1016 29.87 -20.36 40.17
CA GLY A 1016 29.24 -21.64 39.87
C GLY A 1016 27.72 -21.53 39.73
N ASN A 1017 27.01 -22.63 39.95
CA ASN A 1017 25.58 -22.80 39.66
C ASN A 1017 24.64 -22.07 40.65
N LEU A 1018 24.99 -20.87 41.11
CA LEU A 1018 24.02 -19.96 41.73
C LEU A 1018 22.96 -19.56 40.70
N PRO A 1019 21.68 -19.40 41.11
CA PRO A 1019 20.64 -18.85 40.24
C PRO A 1019 20.94 -17.42 39.76
N GLU A 1020 20.20 -17.00 38.74
CA GLU A 1020 20.16 -15.60 38.31
C GLU A 1020 19.44 -14.70 39.33
N GLY A 1021 19.75 -13.41 39.29
CA GLY A 1021 19.11 -12.37 40.09
C GLY A 1021 20.09 -11.46 40.82
N TRP A 1022 19.55 -10.67 41.76
CA TRP A 1022 20.30 -9.69 42.54
C TRP A 1022 20.90 -10.28 43.82
N TYR A 1023 22.18 -10.01 44.01
CA TYR A 1023 22.98 -10.41 45.15
C TYR A 1023 23.75 -9.22 45.75
N GLN A 1024 24.21 -9.36 46.99
CA GLN A 1024 25.15 -8.44 47.62
C GLN A 1024 26.45 -9.18 47.95
N LEU A 1025 27.56 -8.76 47.35
CA LEU A 1025 28.90 -9.24 47.69
C LEU A 1025 29.48 -8.38 48.81
N SER A 1026 29.60 -8.96 50.00
CA SER A 1026 30.36 -8.38 51.11
C SER A 1026 31.81 -8.86 51.04
N LEU A 1027 32.75 -7.92 51.05
CA LEU A 1027 34.19 -8.16 51.09
C LEU A 1027 34.77 -7.63 52.40
N ARG A 1028 35.71 -8.35 53.01
CA ARG A 1028 36.41 -7.94 54.23
C ARG A 1028 37.90 -8.24 54.16
N ALA A 1029 38.72 -7.22 54.45
CA ALA A 1029 40.16 -7.36 54.63
C ALA A 1029 40.64 -6.36 55.68
N GLU A 1030 41.59 -6.78 56.53
CA GLU A 1030 42.38 -5.93 57.44
C GLU A 1030 41.62 -4.97 58.40
N GLY A 1031 40.30 -5.14 58.54
CA GLY A 1031 39.42 -4.31 59.37
C GLY A 1031 38.42 -3.46 58.57
N GLU A 1032 38.59 -3.36 57.26
CA GLU A 1032 37.64 -2.71 56.36
C GLU A 1032 36.60 -3.70 55.81
N GLN A 1033 35.42 -3.17 55.44
CA GLN A 1033 34.37 -3.93 54.77
C GLN A 1033 33.80 -3.12 53.59
N ASN A 1034 33.78 -3.73 52.41
CA ASN A 1034 33.08 -3.23 51.23
C ASN A 1034 31.81 -4.06 50.99
N VAL A 1035 30.75 -3.46 50.43
CA VAL A 1035 29.55 -4.17 49.99
C VAL A 1035 29.18 -3.70 48.59
N ILE A 1036 29.07 -4.63 47.64
CA ILE A 1036 28.90 -4.36 46.21
C ILE A 1036 27.64 -5.08 45.73
N PRO A 1037 26.70 -4.42 45.03
CA PRO A 1037 25.60 -5.11 44.36
C PRO A 1037 26.13 -5.91 43.17
N LEU A 1038 25.73 -7.16 43.04
CA LEU A 1038 26.14 -8.06 41.96
C LEU A 1038 24.90 -8.69 41.34
N MET A 1039 24.77 -8.59 40.02
CA MET A 1039 23.69 -9.23 39.27
C MET A 1039 24.23 -10.47 38.56
N ILE A 1040 23.66 -11.63 38.83
CA ILE A 1040 23.91 -12.84 38.04
C ILE A 1040 22.86 -12.88 36.93
N GLN A 1041 23.30 -12.96 35.68
CA GLN A 1041 22.49 -13.07 34.48
C GLN A 1041 23.27 -13.95 33.50
N ARG A 1042 22.63 -14.99 32.97
CA ARG A 1042 23.23 -15.94 32.01
C ARG A 1042 22.64 -15.77 30.62
#